data_AF-A0A0D7AM45-F1
#
_entry.id   AF-A0A0D7AM45-F1
#
_cell.length_a   1.000
_cell.length_b   1.000
_cell.length_c   1.000
_cell.angle_alpha   90.00
_cell.angle_beta   90.00
_cell.angle_gamma   90.00
#
_symmetry.space_group_name_H-M   'P 1'
#
loop_
_entity.id
_entity.type
_entity.pdbx_description
1 polymer ?
#
loop_
_entity_poly.entity_id
_entity_poly.type
_entity_poly.pdbx_seq_one_letter_code
_entity_poly.pdbx_strand_id
1 'polypeptide(L)'
;MYCYQTIELPQSGKTPFTDYSRWRLLVSDGGRHTWHYLATDEECEKWPQNDVDKFWLGLDLNLPALLPAKNAYEAAANGYKFYKHLQSHDGHWAGEYGGPMFLLPGLVIGSYISGMSFTDYERREMIRYLMNRAHPEDGGWGIHVEGPSTVFGTGLNYTAIRILGMDADHPVCLKARATLHKLGGAAGIPAWGKFWLSLLNCYEWAGNNPVPPELWVLPEFLPIHPHRWWIHTRAVYLPMSYLYGVRFKMPENDLIMSLRKELYPQDYYSIHWPSQRNNVAAIDLYAPHSALFDTINVALSAYEGCAFPPLRRRGIERAYELVVYEDENTSYQTLAPVNKMFNLVVRAHVDGPESTAYKMHDIRRRDFMWLGAEGMMCCGTNGSQVWDTGFICQALQETGIGALEENRDDVVRALQWFEQAQILENPKHYHSAYRHATTGAWGFSTKEQGYTVSDCTSEGLKAVMLLQHELDFTPKLVSEERMRMSVDLLLTMQNPGGGFASYEPIRAPHWLELLNPAEVFGNIMTEYCYPECTTSVITALSIFRRYYPDYRAEDIDRTIRDAIGYLHREQTPEGGWVGSWGICFTYAAFFATESLALAGETYSSSPYQRRACDFLLSKQRTDGGWGESYKSCEQSKWIEHENTQLVQTCWAAMALMHAKYPKAEPIERAVKLVMSRQKPDGSWAQEAIEGVFNKTCAIAYPNFKFSFPIWMLGKAHKYLATLATVEH
;
A
#
# COMPACT_ATOMS: atom_id res chain seq x y z
N MET A 1 -30.31 -14.39 6.83
CA MET A 1 -29.15 -15.19 7.30
C MET A 1 -28.74 -16.33 6.34
N TYR A 2 -29.27 -16.40 5.10
CA TYR A 2 -28.99 -17.50 4.14
C TYR A 2 -27.67 -17.36 3.35
N CYS A 3 -26.80 -16.37 3.63
CA CYS A 3 -25.75 -15.95 2.71
C CYS A 3 -24.38 -16.64 2.85
N TYR A 4 -24.19 -17.54 3.82
CA TYR A 4 -22.90 -18.16 4.13
C TYR A 4 -23.00 -19.68 4.35
N GLN A 5 -23.71 -20.38 3.45
CA GLN A 5 -23.78 -21.84 3.44
C GLN A 5 -22.50 -22.45 2.87
N THR A 6 -22.19 -23.69 3.24
CA THR A 6 -21.07 -24.45 2.64
C THR A 6 -21.22 -24.50 1.12
N ILE A 7 -20.12 -24.28 0.40
CA ILE A 7 -20.07 -24.34 -1.06
C ILE A 7 -19.33 -25.62 -1.48
N GLU A 8 -19.82 -26.30 -2.51
CA GLU A 8 -19.07 -27.37 -3.17
C GLU A 8 -17.90 -26.78 -3.96
N LEU A 9 -16.68 -27.18 -3.59
CA LEU A 9 -15.43 -26.59 -4.07
C LEU A 9 -14.50 -27.66 -4.64
N PRO A 10 -13.75 -27.35 -5.70
CA PRO A 10 -12.66 -28.20 -6.15
C PRO A 10 -11.56 -28.34 -5.08
N GLN A 11 -10.83 -29.46 -5.11
CA GLN A 11 -9.71 -29.70 -4.18
C GLN A 11 -8.52 -28.75 -4.38
N SER A 12 -8.43 -28.09 -5.55
CA SER A 12 -7.30 -27.25 -5.95
C SER A 12 -7.78 -25.94 -6.58
N GLY A 13 -7.14 -24.83 -6.23
CA GLY A 13 -7.42 -23.49 -6.77
C GLY A 13 -6.72 -23.17 -8.10
N LYS A 14 -5.97 -24.12 -8.67
CA LYS A 14 -5.16 -23.88 -9.87
C LYS A 14 -5.99 -23.49 -11.10
N THR A 15 -7.19 -24.05 -11.23
CA THR A 15 -8.16 -23.65 -12.27
C THR A 15 -9.12 -22.60 -11.70
N PRO A 16 -9.54 -21.60 -12.50
CA PRO A 16 -10.61 -20.68 -12.14
C PRO A 16 -11.86 -21.39 -11.62
N PHE A 17 -12.50 -20.84 -10.57
CA PHE A 17 -13.76 -21.38 -10.03
C PHE A 17 -14.99 -20.76 -10.70
N THR A 18 -14.77 -19.69 -11.46
CA THR A 18 -15.76 -18.99 -12.27
C THR A 18 -15.24 -18.86 -13.71
N ASP A 19 -16.12 -18.55 -14.65
CA ASP A 19 -15.74 -18.30 -16.04
C ASP A 19 -15.09 -16.92 -16.16
N TYR A 20 -13.76 -16.89 -16.35
CA TYR A 20 -13.00 -15.64 -16.41
C TYR A 20 -13.33 -14.79 -17.64
N SER A 21 -13.92 -15.36 -18.69
CA SER A 21 -14.39 -14.59 -19.84
C SER A 21 -15.59 -13.68 -19.51
N ARG A 22 -16.24 -13.89 -18.35
CA ARG A 22 -17.43 -13.15 -17.89
C ARG A 22 -17.14 -12.03 -16.89
N TRP A 23 -15.91 -11.89 -16.43
CA TRP A 23 -15.53 -10.81 -15.52
C TRP A 23 -15.15 -9.54 -16.27
N ARG A 24 -15.54 -8.38 -15.73
CA ARG A 24 -15.19 -7.04 -16.21
C ARG A 24 -14.69 -6.15 -15.08
N LEU A 25 -13.63 -5.42 -15.35
CA LEU A 25 -13.18 -4.32 -14.53
C LEU A 25 -13.92 -3.05 -14.98
N LEU A 26 -14.81 -2.55 -14.13
CA LEU A 26 -15.33 -1.21 -14.26
C LEU A 26 -14.34 -0.23 -13.65
N VAL A 27 -13.75 0.59 -14.51
CA VAL A 27 -13.18 1.87 -14.14
C VAL A 27 -14.29 2.91 -14.25
N SER A 28 -14.56 3.66 -13.18
CA SER A 28 -15.57 4.73 -13.20
C SER A 28 -14.92 6.08 -12.91
N ASP A 29 -15.66 7.16 -13.18
CA ASP A 29 -15.19 8.54 -13.00
C ASP A 29 -14.39 8.73 -11.71
N GLY A 30 -13.20 9.33 -11.85
CA GLY A 30 -12.28 9.55 -10.73
C GLY A 30 -11.38 8.36 -10.39
N GLY A 31 -11.25 7.35 -11.27
CA GLY A 31 -10.29 6.25 -11.14
C GLY A 31 -10.74 5.10 -10.23
N ARG A 32 -12.03 4.99 -9.91
CA ARG A 32 -12.56 3.94 -9.02
C ARG A 32 -12.65 2.59 -9.73
N HIS A 33 -12.12 1.53 -9.09
CA HIS A 33 -12.08 0.16 -9.61
C HIS A 33 -13.13 -0.73 -8.95
N THR A 34 -13.91 -1.46 -9.75
CA THR A 34 -14.80 -2.53 -9.25
C THR A 34 -14.89 -3.67 -10.26
N TRP A 35 -14.88 -4.91 -9.79
CA TRP A 35 -15.02 -6.11 -10.64
C TRP A 35 -16.47 -6.60 -10.67
N HIS A 36 -16.96 -6.96 -11.85
CA HIS A 36 -18.34 -7.40 -12.10
C HIS A 36 -18.37 -8.72 -12.87
N TYR A 37 -19.19 -9.66 -12.43
CA TYR A 37 -19.43 -10.91 -13.15
C TYR A 37 -20.72 -10.81 -13.96
N LEU A 38 -20.64 -11.05 -15.27
CA LEU A 38 -21.77 -11.00 -16.20
C LEU A 38 -22.42 -12.40 -16.30
N ALA A 39 -23.65 -12.54 -15.83
CA ALA A 39 -24.31 -13.84 -15.67
C ALA A 39 -24.84 -14.42 -16.99
N THR A 40 -25.08 -13.58 -18.00
CA THR A 40 -25.71 -13.94 -19.27
C THR A 40 -24.84 -13.59 -20.46
N ASP A 41 -25.07 -14.28 -21.58
CA ASP A 41 -24.36 -14.00 -22.84
C ASP A 41 -24.75 -12.63 -23.39
N GLU A 42 -26.01 -12.20 -23.22
CA GLU A 42 -26.48 -10.86 -23.61
C GLU A 42 -25.72 -9.74 -22.87
N GLU A 43 -25.43 -9.92 -21.58
CA GLU A 43 -24.59 -8.97 -20.82
C GLU A 43 -23.17 -8.94 -21.37
N CYS A 44 -22.60 -10.10 -21.70
CA CYS A 44 -21.24 -10.22 -22.26
C CYS A 44 -21.13 -9.57 -23.65
N GLU A 45 -22.18 -9.65 -24.47
CA GLU A 45 -22.26 -8.98 -25.77
C GLU A 45 -22.36 -7.45 -25.62
N LYS A 46 -23.10 -6.96 -24.63
CA LYS A 46 -23.24 -5.52 -24.35
C LYS A 46 -21.98 -4.90 -23.76
N TRP A 47 -21.24 -5.65 -22.95
CA TRP A 47 -19.99 -5.22 -22.36
C TRP A 47 -18.89 -6.24 -22.68
N PRO A 48 -18.25 -6.14 -23.85
CA PRO A 48 -17.19 -7.06 -24.25
C PRO A 48 -15.94 -6.87 -23.39
N GLN A 49 -15.15 -7.94 -23.25
CA GLN A 49 -13.92 -7.94 -22.47
C GLN A 49 -12.81 -7.19 -23.20
N ASN A 50 -12.15 -6.24 -22.53
CA ASN A 50 -11.02 -5.49 -23.09
C ASN A 50 -9.65 -6.06 -22.66
N ASP A 51 -8.56 -5.45 -23.11
CA ASP A 51 -7.19 -5.91 -22.80
C ASP A 51 -6.86 -5.76 -21.30
N VAL A 52 -7.38 -4.72 -20.64
CA VAL A 52 -7.19 -4.49 -19.20
C VAL A 52 -7.82 -5.63 -18.38
N ASP A 53 -9.07 -5.98 -18.71
CA ASP A 53 -9.78 -7.11 -18.08
C ASP A 53 -8.96 -8.39 -18.21
N LYS A 54 -8.58 -8.74 -19.45
CA LYS A 54 -7.86 -9.98 -19.77
C LYS A 54 -6.52 -10.04 -19.05
N PHE A 55 -5.75 -8.95 -19.06
CA PHE A 55 -4.42 -8.90 -18.45
C PHE A 55 -4.49 -9.25 -16.97
N TRP A 56 -5.38 -8.60 -16.22
CA TRP A 56 -5.50 -8.81 -14.78
C TRP A 56 -6.08 -10.18 -14.43
N LEU A 57 -6.94 -10.73 -15.29
CA LEU A 57 -7.46 -12.09 -15.15
C LEU A 57 -6.43 -13.18 -15.54
N GLY A 58 -5.26 -12.80 -16.06
CA GLY A 58 -4.26 -13.75 -16.56
C GLY A 58 -4.67 -14.45 -17.86
N LEU A 59 -5.56 -13.84 -18.64
CA LEU A 59 -5.97 -14.31 -19.96
C LEU A 59 -5.00 -13.77 -21.03
N ASP A 60 -4.87 -14.53 -22.13
CA ASP A 60 -4.03 -14.12 -23.25
C ASP A 60 -4.61 -12.87 -23.94
N LEU A 61 -3.77 -11.86 -24.12
CA LEU A 61 -4.12 -10.65 -24.86
C LEU A 61 -4.11 -10.89 -26.38
N ASN A 62 -3.47 -11.97 -26.85
CA ASN A 62 -3.24 -12.29 -28.24
C ASN A 62 -2.53 -11.15 -29.01
N LEU A 63 -1.66 -10.41 -28.32
CA LEU A 63 -0.86 -9.35 -28.93
C LEU A 63 0.20 -9.96 -29.86
N PRO A 64 0.47 -9.34 -31.02
CA PRO A 64 1.49 -9.83 -31.92
C PRO A 64 2.89 -9.69 -31.29
N ALA A 65 3.77 -10.64 -31.59
CA ALA A 65 5.17 -10.52 -31.21
C ALA A 65 5.80 -9.27 -31.86
N LEU A 66 6.54 -8.52 -31.06
CA LEU A 66 7.32 -7.38 -31.49
C LEU A 66 8.69 -7.83 -32.02
N LEU A 67 9.31 -7.01 -32.85
CA LEU A 67 10.70 -7.24 -33.26
C LEU A 67 11.62 -7.16 -32.04
N PRO A 68 12.58 -8.09 -31.87
CA PRO A 68 13.56 -8.01 -30.80
C PRO A 68 14.30 -6.68 -30.83
N ALA A 69 14.32 -6.00 -29.68
CA ALA A 69 14.97 -4.71 -29.54
C ALA A 69 16.48 -4.82 -29.73
N LYS A 70 17.06 -3.93 -30.53
CA LYS A 70 18.51 -3.90 -30.82
C LYS A 70 19.29 -3.05 -29.84
N ASN A 71 18.61 -2.19 -29.10
CA ASN A 71 19.20 -1.26 -28.13
C ASN A 71 18.19 -0.95 -27.01
N ALA A 72 18.65 -0.26 -25.98
CA ALA A 72 17.85 0.08 -24.81
C ALA A 72 16.61 0.93 -25.15
N TYR A 73 16.71 1.88 -26.09
CA TYR A 73 15.56 2.72 -26.48
C TYR A 73 14.47 1.93 -27.18
N GLU A 74 14.83 1.04 -28.12
CA GLU A 74 13.88 0.13 -28.76
C GLU A 74 13.21 -0.80 -27.74
N ALA A 75 13.95 -1.27 -26.72
CA ALA A 75 13.39 -2.09 -25.65
C ALA A 75 12.41 -1.29 -24.78
N ALA A 76 12.74 -0.05 -24.43
CA ALA A 76 11.82 0.85 -23.73
C ALA A 76 10.55 1.13 -24.55
N ALA A 77 10.69 1.39 -25.85
CA ALA A 77 9.56 1.62 -26.76
C ALA A 77 8.68 0.36 -26.92
N ASN A 78 9.28 -0.83 -27.03
CA ASN A 78 8.54 -2.10 -27.02
C ASN A 78 7.79 -2.30 -25.69
N GLY A 79 8.43 -1.96 -24.56
CA GLY A 79 7.80 -1.98 -23.24
C GLY A 79 6.55 -1.11 -23.18
N TYR A 80 6.63 0.13 -23.67
CA TYR A 80 5.49 1.02 -23.70
C TYR A 80 4.42 0.61 -24.72
N LYS A 81 4.81 0.06 -25.88
CA LYS A 81 3.86 -0.50 -26.85
C LYS A 81 2.96 -1.57 -26.21
N PHE A 82 3.50 -2.41 -25.33
CA PHE A 82 2.70 -3.31 -24.51
C PHE A 82 1.88 -2.54 -23.47
N TYR A 83 2.55 -1.72 -22.65
CA TYR A 83 1.95 -1.14 -21.45
C TYR A 83 0.80 -0.17 -21.72
N LYS A 84 0.78 0.49 -22.90
CA LYS A 84 -0.33 1.37 -23.28
C LYS A 84 -1.66 0.64 -23.52
N HIS A 85 -1.64 -0.67 -23.80
CA HIS A 85 -2.86 -1.48 -23.82
C HIS A 85 -3.53 -1.59 -22.43
N LEU A 86 -2.77 -1.31 -21.36
CA LEU A 86 -3.25 -1.37 -19.99
C LEU A 86 -3.69 -0.01 -19.44
N GLN A 87 -3.64 1.05 -20.25
CA GLN A 87 -4.22 2.34 -19.87
C GLN A 87 -5.75 2.21 -19.84
N SER A 88 -6.33 2.60 -18.71
CA SER A 88 -7.77 2.66 -18.55
C SER A 88 -8.37 3.77 -19.43
N HIS A 89 -9.64 3.63 -19.77
CA HIS A 89 -10.32 4.56 -20.69
C HIS A 89 -10.39 6.00 -20.17
N ASP A 90 -10.31 6.22 -18.85
CA ASP A 90 -10.27 7.53 -18.21
C ASP A 90 -8.85 8.13 -18.15
N GLY A 91 -7.82 7.39 -18.58
CA GLY A 91 -6.44 7.88 -18.77
C GLY A 91 -5.41 7.40 -17.74
N HIS A 92 -5.81 6.74 -16.67
CA HIS A 92 -4.88 6.22 -15.65
C HIS A 92 -4.55 4.74 -15.85
N TRP A 93 -3.60 4.19 -15.10
CA TRP A 93 -3.32 2.75 -15.11
C TRP A 93 -3.89 2.08 -13.86
N ALA A 94 -4.80 1.13 -14.07
CA ALA A 94 -5.35 0.32 -12.99
C ALA A 94 -4.31 -0.71 -12.52
N GLY A 95 -4.42 -1.20 -11.29
CA GLY A 95 -3.43 -2.10 -10.71
C GLY A 95 -3.98 -2.91 -9.54
N GLU A 96 -3.61 -4.18 -9.49
CA GLU A 96 -3.73 -4.93 -8.24
C GLU A 96 -2.81 -4.29 -7.18
N TYR A 97 -3.27 -4.23 -5.92
CA TYR A 97 -2.49 -3.63 -4.84
C TYR A 97 -2.59 -4.47 -3.57
N GLY A 98 -2.46 -5.78 -3.72
CA GLY A 98 -2.50 -6.77 -2.63
C GLY A 98 -1.13 -7.13 -2.08
N GLY A 99 -1.08 -8.20 -1.28
CA GLY A 99 0.17 -8.69 -0.67
C GLY A 99 0.01 -8.97 0.83
N PRO A 100 -0.53 -8.04 1.63
CA PRO A 100 -0.81 -8.28 3.03
C PRO A 100 -1.93 -9.31 3.22
N MET A 101 -1.67 -10.34 4.04
CA MET A 101 -2.55 -11.51 4.21
C MET A 101 -3.49 -11.38 5.42
N PHE A 102 -3.60 -10.20 6.02
CA PHE A 102 -4.59 -9.90 7.09
C PHE A 102 -5.75 -9.01 6.61
N LEU A 103 -5.71 -8.51 5.37
CA LEU A 103 -6.73 -7.61 4.83
C LEU A 103 -8.00 -8.35 4.40
N LEU A 104 -7.84 -9.38 3.57
CA LEU A 104 -8.97 -10.19 3.12
C LEU A 104 -9.71 -10.84 4.30
N PRO A 105 -9.03 -11.38 5.33
CA PRO A 105 -9.73 -11.81 6.54
C PRO A 105 -10.53 -10.72 7.26
N GLY A 106 -9.98 -9.51 7.41
CA GLY A 106 -10.72 -8.38 8.00
C GLY A 106 -11.95 -7.99 7.17
N LEU A 107 -11.83 -8.00 5.84
CA LEU A 107 -12.94 -7.77 4.90
C LEU A 107 -14.04 -8.84 5.05
N VAL A 108 -13.66 -10.11 5.11
CA VAL A 108 -14.62 -11.22 5.26
C VAL A 108 -15.28 -11.22 6.64
N ILE A 109 -14.48 -11.14 7.72
CA ILE A 109 -14.97 -11.16 9.10
C ILE A 109 -15.84 -9.93 9.38
N GLY A 110 -15.40 -8.73 9.01
CA GLY A 110 -16.15 -7.50 9.20
C GLY A 110 -17.47 -7.49 8.42
N SER A 111 -17.49 -8.01 7.18
CA SER A 111 -18.72 -8.17 6.41
C SER A 111 -19.68 -9.17 7.05
N TYR A 112 -19.16 -10.33 7.48
CA TYR A 112 -19.96 -11.37 8.14
C TYR A 112 -20.64 -10.87 9.42
N ILE A 113 -19.86 -10.22 10.29
CA ILE A 113 -20.35 -9.63 11.55
C ILE A 113 -21.43 -8.59 11.30
N SER A 114 -21.26 -7.79 10.26
CA SER A 114 -22.19 -6.71 9.91
C SER A 114 -23.43 -7.21 9.15
N GLY A 115 -23.51 -8.50 8.81
CA GLY A 115 -24.60 -9.06 7.99
C GLY A 115 -24.51 -8.70 6.50
N MET A 116 -23.36 -8.20 6.05
CA MET A 116 -23.10 -7.81 4.66
C MET A 116 -22.66 -9.03 3.85
N SER A 117 -23.42 -9.41 2.83
CA SER A 117 -23.15 -10.61 2.04
C SER A 117 -22.18 -10.36 0.88
N PHE A 118 -21.65 -11.46 0.34
CA PHE A 118 -20.95 -11.49 -0.94
C PHE A 118 -21.79 -12.28 -1.95
N THR A 119 -21.59 -12.02 -3.24
CA THR A 119 -22.13 -12.88 -4.30
C THR A 119 -21.46 -14.26 -4.27
N ASP A 120 -22.08 -15.27 -4.89
CA ASP A 120 -21.47 -16.60 -4.99
C ASP A 120 -20.12 -16.56 -5.73
N TYR A 121 -20.03 -15.76 -6.80
CA TYR A 121 -18.81 -15.58 -7.59
C TYR A 121 -17.67 -14.94 -6.79
N GLU A 122 -17.97 -13.87 -6.04
CA GLU A 122 -17.01 -13.23 -5.14
C GLU A 122 -16.51 -14.23 -4.07
N ARG A 123 -17.41 -15.02 -3.46
CA ARG A 123 -17.03 -16.03 -2.45
C ARG A 123 -16.10 -17.08 -3.02
N ARG A 124 -16.43 -17.64 -4.19
CA ARG A 124 -15.60 -18.66 -4.86
C ARG A 124 -14.22 -18.13 -5.19
N GLU A 125 -14.12 -16.92 -5.72
CA GLU A 125 -12.82 -16.36 -6.10
C GLU A 125 -11.98 -15.89 -4.90
N MET A 126 -12.60 -15.45 -3.80
CA MET A 126 -11.88 -15.21 -2.54
C MET A 126 -11.33 -16.51 -1.94
N ILE A 127 -12.12 -17.59 -1.98
CA ILE A 127 -11.65 -18.92 -1.56
C ILE A 127 -10.48 -19.38 -2.45
N ARG A 128 -10.60 -19.21 -3.77
CA ARG A 128 -9.55 -19.58 -4.72
C ARG A 128 -8.24 -18.83 -4.45
N TYR A 129 -8.32 -17.53 -4.18
CA TYR A 129 -7.16 -16.73 -3.78
C TYR A 129 -6.47 -17.30 -2.55
N LEU A 130 -7.23 -17.58 -1.48
CA LEU A 130 -6.67 -18.16 -0.25
C LEU A 130 -6.03 -19.52 -0.52
N MET A 131 -6.65 -20.38 -1.33
CA MET A 131 -6.07 -21.67 -1.71
C MET A 131 -4.75 -21.54 -2.47
N ASN A 132 -4.65 -20.59 -3.40
CA ASN A 132 -3.43 -20.35 -4.18
C ASN A 132 -2.32 -19.70 -3.34
N ARG A 133 -2.69 -18.91 -2.31
CA ARG A 133 -1.73 -18.28 -1.39
C ARG A 133 -1.38 -19.14 -0.18
N ALA A 134 -2.02 -20.29 0.01
CA ALA A 134 -1.65 -21.23 1.06
C ALA A 134 -0.23 -21.74 0.80
N HIS A 135 0.62 -21.70 1.82
CA HIS A 135 2.01 -22.11 1.69
C HIS A 135 2.07 -23.58 1.21
N PRO A 136 2.84 -23.90 0.16
CA PRO A 136 2.73 -25.19 -0.52
C PRO A 136 3.06 -26.38 0.39
N GLU A 137 3.98 -26.21 1.34
CA GLU A 137 4.47 -27.30 2.19
C GLU A 137 3.59 -27.53 3.42
N ASP A 138 3.19 -26.48 4.13
CA ASP A 138 2.50 -26.57 5.42
C ASP A 138 1.04 -26.04 5.37
N GLY A 139 0.60 -25.44 4.26
CA GLY A 139 -0.77 -24.98 4.08
C GLY A 139 -1.19 -23.79 4.97
N GLY A 140 -0.24 -23.14 5.64
CA GLY A 140 -0.49 -21.93 6.42
C GLY A 140 -0.41 -20.66 5.58
N TRP A 141 -0.51 -19.51 6.25
CA TRP A 141 -0.31 -18.19 5.64
C TRP A 141 0.54 -17.31 6.55
N GLY A 142 1.36 -16.44 5.95
CA GLY A 142 2.14 -15.42 6.65
C GLY A 142 1.38 -14.12 6.87
N ILE A 143 2.10 -13.09 7.34
CA ILE A 143 1.58 -11.72 7.43
C ILE A 143 1.43 -11.05 6.04
N HIS A 144 2.23 -11.49 5.07
CA HIS A 144 2.13 -11.15 3.65
C HIS A 144 2.43 -12.38 2.78
N VAL A 145 2.22 -12.28 1.46
CA VAL A 145 2.33 -13.40 0.50
C VAL A 145 3.73 -14.06 0.41
N GLU A 146 4.80 -13.33 0.72
CA GLU A 146 6.18 -13.86 0.77
C GLU A 146 6.65 -14.26 2.19
N GLY A 147 5.79 -14.07 3.19
CA GLY A 147 6.12 -14.34 4.58
C GLY A 147 5.98 -15.83 4.92
N PRO A 148 6.73 -16.34 5.91
CA PRO A 148 6.52 -17.69 6.42
C PRO A 148 5.13 -17.83 7.07
N SER A 149 4.61 -19.04 7.19
CA SER A 149 3.37 -19.31 7.93
C SER A 149 3.46 -18.82 9.38
N THR A 150 2.46 -18.05 9.81
CA THR A 150 2.38 -17.42 11.14
C THR A 150 1.05 -17.74 11.84
N VAL A 151 0.93 -17.47 13.14
CA VAL A 151 -0.36 -17.63 13.84
C VAL A 151 -1.35 -16.57 13.34
N PHE A 152 -0.89 -15.34 13.10
CA PHE A 152 -1.74 -14.27 12.59
C PHE A 152 -2.31 -14.56 11.21
N GLY A 153 -1.43 -14.84 10.26
CA GLY A 153 -1.82 -15.17 8.89
C GLY A 153 -2.66 -16.43 8.83
N THR A 154 -2.21 -17.52 9.47
CA THR A 154 -2.93 -18.80 9.38
C THR A 154 -4.26 -18.77 10.10
N GLY A 155 -4.33 -18.20 11.31
CA GLY A 155 -5.55 -18.13 12.11
C GLY A 155 -6.64 -17.30 11.44
N LEU A 156 -6.29 -16.13 10.90
CA LEU A 156 -7.26 -15.25 10.24
C LEU A 156 -7.69 -15.77 8.86
N ASN A 157 -6.78 -16.27 8.03
CA ASN A 157 -7.15 -16.82 6.72
C ASN A 157 -7.95 -18.12 6.83
N TYR A 158 -7.63 -18.98 7.81
CA TYR A 158 -8.47 -20.13 8.14
C TYR A 158 -9.88 -19.70 8.55
N THR A 159 -10.00 -18.68 9.41
CA THR A 159 -11.31 -18.16 9.82
C THR A 159 -12.09 -17.61 8.61
N ALA A 160 -11.42 -16.86 7.74
CA ALA A 160 -12.01 -16.28 6.53
C ALA A 160 -12.51 -17.37 5.56
N ILE A 161 -11.71 -18.40 5.28
CA ILE A 161 -12.10 -19.45 4.32
C ILE A 161 -13.29 -20.28 4.84
N ARG A 162 -13.38 -20.48 6.16
CA ARG A 162 -14.52 -21.13 6.83
C ARG A 162 -15.79 -20.28 6.73
N ILE A 163 -15.70 -18.96 6.97
CA ILE A 163 -16.82 -18.02 6.78
C ILE A 163 -17.29 -18.02 5.32
N LEU A 164 -16.35 -18.01 4.37
CA LEU A 164 -16.67 -18.01 2.95
C LEU A 164 -17.36 -19.32 2.49
N GLY A 165 -17.33 -20.38 3.29
CA GLY A 165 -18.12 -21.60 3.07
C GLY A 165 -17.30 -22.82 2.69
N MET A 166 -15.97 -22.83 2.86
CA MET A 166 -15.18 -24.06 2.72
C MET A 166 -15.38 -24.96 3.93
N ASP A 167 -15.67 -26.24 3.74
CA ASP A 167 -15.85 -27.22 4.81
C ASP A 167 -14.60 -27.41 5.69
N ALA A 168 -14.78 -27.73 6.98
CA ALA A 168 -13.67 -27.92 7.93
C ALA A 168 -12.80 -29.15 7.60
N ASP A 169 -13.35 -30.12 6.88
CA ASP A 169 -12.69 -31.35 6.45
C ASP A 169 -12.13 -31.26 5.02
N HIS A 170 -12.27 -30.10 4.37
CA HIS A 170 -11.58 -29.85 3.10
C HIS A 170 -10.05 -29.94 3.30
N PRO A 171 -9.28 -30.56 2.38
CA PRO A 171 -7.83 -30.76 2.57
C PRO A 171 -7.04 -29.50 2.91
N VAL A 172 -7.43 -28.35 2.35
CA VAL A 172 -6.82 -27.05 2.67
C VAL A 172 -7.08 -26.67 4.14
N CYS A 173 -8.31 -26.80 4.62
CA CYS A 173 -8.65 -26.54 6.03
C CYS A 173 -7.92 -27.49 6.98
N LEU A 174 -7.88 -28.79 6.67
CA LEU A 174 -7.17 -29.78 7.49
C LEU A 174 -5.69 -29.41 7.67
N LYS A 175 -5.03 -29.06 6.56
CA LYS A 175 -3.61 -28.70 6.54
C LYS A 175 -3.34 -27.38 7.28
N ALA A 176 -4.13 -26.35 6.99
CA ALA A 176 -4.06 -25.06 7.66
C ALA A 176 -4.29 -25.18 9.18
N ARG A 177 -5.31 -25.94 9.61
CA ARG A 177 -5.60 -26.18 11.03
C ARG A 177 -4.46 -26.92 11.72
N ALA A 178 -3.90 -27.94 11.08
CA ALA A 178 -2.73 -28.66 11.60
C ALA A 178 -1.53 -27.72 11.80
N THR A 179 -1.28 -26.83 10.83
CA THR A 179 -0.21 -25.82 10.93
C THR A 179 -0.48 -24.79 12.02
N LEU A 180 -1.70 -24.28 12.11
CA LEU A 180 -2.09 -23.37 13.20
C LEU A 180 -1.86 -24.00 14.58
N HIS A 181 -2.24 -25.27 14.75
CA HIS A 181 -2.04 -25.99 16.02
C HIS A 181 -0.57 -26.27 16.30
N LYS A 182 0.23 -26.58 15.27
CA LYS A 182 1.69 -26.72 15.38
C LYS A 182 2.35 -25.42 15.86
N LEU A 183 1.80 -24.27 15.46
CA LEU A 183 2.25 -22.94 15.90
C LEU A 183 1.69 -22.52 17.28
N GLY A 184 0.88 -23.36 17.94
CA GLY A 184 0.33 -23.10 19.28
C GLY A 184 -1.14 -22.67 19.32
N GLY A 185 -1.79 -22.54 18.17
CA GLY A 185 -3.21 -22.15 18.08
C GLY A 185 -3.46 -20.64 18.21
N ALA A 186 -4.72 -20.25 18.02
CA ALA A 186 -5.13 -18.83 18.01
C ALA A 186 -5.06 -18.13 19.38
N ALA A 187 -4.70 -18.83 20.47
CA ALA A 187 -4.53 -18.20 21.78
C ALA A 187 -3.32 -17.24 21.81
N GLY A 188 -2.27 -17.53 21.04
CA GLY A 188 -1.08 -16.69 20.87
C GLY A 188 -1.12 -15.77 19.65
N ILE A 189 -2.30 -15.51 19.07
CA ILE A 189 -2.41 -14.63 17.91
C ILE A 189 -2.08 -13.16 18.30
N PRO A 190 -1.46 -12.33 17.45
CA PRO A 190 -1.19 -10.92 17.73
C PRO A 190 -2.45 -10.08 18.03
N ALA A 191 -2.30 -8.88 18.58
CA ALA A 191 -3.39 -8.06 19.10
C ALA A 191 -4.50 -7.79 18.07
N TRP A 192 -4.14 -7.52 16.81
CA TRP A 192 -5.14 -7.31 15.75
C TRP A 192 -5.94 -8.58 15.44
N GLY A 193 -5.30 -9.75 15.53
CA GLY A 193 -5.98 -11.04 15.38
C GLY A 193 -6.89 -11.35 16.56
N LYS A 194 -6.44 -11.08 17.80
CA LYS A 194 -7.26 -11.20 19.01
C LYS A 194 -8.51 -10.34 18.88
N PHE A 195 -8.36 -9.13 18.38
CA PHE A 195 -9.45 -8.19 18.21
C PHE A 195 -10.49 -8.69 17.22
N TRP A 196 -10.09 -9.09 16.00
CA TRP A 196 -11.00 -9.65 14.99
C TRP A 196 -11.74 -10.90 15.50
N LEU A 197 -11.03 -11.82 16.14
CA LEU A 197 -11.64 -13.02 16.71
C LEU A 197 -12.56 -12.71 17.90
N SER A 198 -12.31 -11.63 18.63
CA SER A 198 -13.19 -11.18 19.73
C SER A 198 -14.50 -10.61 19.20
N LEU A 199 -14.45 -9.81 18.12
CA LEU A 199 -15.66 -9.33 17.44
C LEU A 199 -16.50 -10.49 16.88
N LEU A 200 -15.83 -11.50 16.31
CA LEU A 200 -16.47 -12.73 15.80
C LEU A 200 -16.97 -13.66 16.92
N ASN A 201 -16.69 -13.34 18.20
CA ASN A 201 -17.05 -14.16 19.35
C ASN A 201 -16.32 -15.52 19.39
N CYS A 202 -15.13 -15.60 18.78
CA CYS A 202 -14.23 -16.76 18.78
C CYS A 202 -13.00 -16.58 19.69
N TYR A 203 -12.89 -15.46 20.42
CA TYR A 203 -11.84 -15.15 21.39
C TYR A 203 -12.46 -14.23 22.46
N GLU A 204 -12.12 -14.39 23.75
CA GLU A 204 -12.75 -13.56 24.79
C GLU A 204 -12.07 -12.19 24.93
N TRP A 205 -12.87 -11.14 25.10
CA TRP A 205 -12.37 -9.77 25.32
C TRP A 205 -11.37 -9.67 26.49
N ALA A 206 -11.51 -10.52 27.51
CA ALA A 206 -10.61 -10.58 28.65
C ALA A 206 -9.15 -10.90 28.27
N GLY A 207 -8.91 -11.53 27.12
CA GLY A 207 -7.58 -11.85 26.60
C GLY A 207 -7.00 -10.81 25.66
N ASN A 208 -7.61 -9.63 25.53
CA ASN A 208 -7.04 -8.48 24.82
C ASN A 208 -6.39 -7.50 25.80
N ASN A 209 -5.34 -6.81 25.38
CA ASN A 209 -4.89 -5.61 26.07
C ASN A 209 -5.93 -4.47 25.90
N PRO A 210 -6.08 -3.57 26.88
CA PRO A 210 -7.10 -2.52 26.82
C PRO A 210 -6.92 -1.54 25.66
N VAL A 211 -8.03 -1.21 25.00
CA VAL A 211 -8.11 -0.15 23.96
C VAL A 211 -9.13 0.92 24.40
N PRO A 212 -8.80 1.74 25.41
CA PRO A 212 -9.78 2.60 26.07
C PRO A 212 -10.28 3.74 25.17
N PRO A 213 -11.60 3.89 24.95
CA PRO A 213 -12.16 5.02 24.20
C PRO A 213 -11.99 6.36 24.91
N GLU A 214 -11.67 6.37 26.20
CA GLU A 214 -11.41 7.58 26.99
C GLU A 214 -10.22 8.41 26.46
N LEU A 215 -9.31 7.81 25.68
CA LEU A 215 -8.19 8.54 25.07
C LEU A 215 -8.65 9.68 24.15
N TRP A 216 -9.83 9.55 23.54
CA TRP A 216 -10.39 10.52 22.60
C TRP A 216 -11.00 11.76 23.25
N VAL A 217 -11.12 11.78 24.58
CA VAL A 217 -11.66 12.91 25.36
C VAL A 217 -10.61 13.52 26.29
N LEU A 218 -9.36 13.07 26.18
CA LEU A 218 -8.23 13.69 26.84
C LEU A 218 -8.00 15.12 26.31
N PRO A 219 -7.38 16.01 27.09
CA PRO A 219 -6.94 17.30 26.56
C PRO A 219 -5.97 17.13 25.38
N GLU A 220 -6.26 17.78 24.25
CA GLU A 220 -5.51 17.65 22.99
C GLU A 220 -4.03 18.09 23.07
N PHE A 221 -3.66 18.87 24.09
CA PHE A 221 -2.27 19.26 24.31
C PHE A 221 -1.40 18.11 24.87
N LEU A 222 -2.00 17.03 25.39
CA LEU A 222 -1.24 15.90 25.91
C LEU A 222 -0.50 15.18 24.78
N PRO A 223 0.76 14.75 24.99
CA PRO A 223 1.57 14.11 23.95
C PRO A 223 1.02 12.75 23.54
N ILE A 224 0.29 12.07 24.43
CA ILE A 224 -0.32 10.75 24.18
C ILE A 224 -1.68 10.84 23.47
N HIS A 225 -2.22 12.03 23.23
CA HIS A 225 -3.55 12.16 22.65
C HIS A 225 -3.59 11.57 21.21
N PRO A 226 -4.59 10.74 20.86
CA PRO A 226 -4.63 10.02 19.58
C PRO A 226 -4.54 10.86 18.30
N HIS A 227 -5.02 12.11 18.31
CA HIS A 227 -4.89 13.04 17.17
C HIS A 227 -3.44 13.25 16.69
N ARG A 228 -2.48 12.99 17.58
CA ARG A 228 -1.04 13.14 17.31
C ARG A 228 -0.42 11.88 16.71
N TRP A 229 -1.04 10.73 16.89
CA TRP A 229 -0.49 9.48 16.38
C TRP A 229 -0.50 9.48 14.86
N TRP A 230 0.33 8.63 14.26
CA TRP A 230 0.30 8.40 12.81
C TRP A 230 -1.13 8.11 12.34
N ILE A 231 -1.49 8.67 11.19
CA ILE A 231 -2.87 8.65 10.68
C ILE A 231 -3.41 7.21 10.55
N HIS A 232 -2.62 6.27 10.03
CA HIS A 232 -3.03 4.86 9.92
C HIS A 232 -3.29 4.23 11.28
N THR A 233 -2.42 4.47 12.26
CA THR A 233 -2.60 3.98 13.63
C THR A 233 -3.86 4.54 14.25
N ARG A 234 -4.05 5.88 14.27
CA ARG A 234 -5.25 6.44 14.89
C ARG A 234 -6.54 6.08 14.16
N ALA A 235 -6.51 5.95 12.83
CA ALA A 235 -7.67 5.56 12.04
C ALA A 235 -8.11 4.13 12.34
N VAL A 236 -7.18 3.20 12.57
CA VAL A 236 -7.47 1.81 12.96
C VAL A 236 -7.91 1.72 14.42
N TYR A 237 -7.17 2.35 15.34
CA TYR A 237 -7.45 2.26 16.77
C TYR A 237 -8.70 3.04 17.20
N LEU A 238 -9.18 3.99 16.39
CA LEU A 238 -10.43 4.73 16.61
C LEU A 238 -11.66 3.81 16.71
N PRO A 239 -12.09 3.10 15.65
CA PRO A 239 -13.22 2.19 15.73
C PRO A 239 -12.91 0.99 16.63
N MET A 240 -11.65 0.55 16.75
CA MET A 240 -11.29 -0.48 17.73
C MET A 240 -11.60 -0.05 19.16
N SER A 241 -11.29 1.20 19.53
CA SER A 241 -11.57 1.71 20.88
C SER A 241 -13.07 1.80 21.18
N TYR A 242 -13.89 2.14 20.17
CA TYR A 242 -15.35 2.09 20.27
C TYR A 242 -15.83 0.67 20.54
N LEU A 243 -15.43 -0.29 19.67
CA LEU A 243 -15.90 -1.67 19.72
C LEU A 243 -15.42 -2.39 20.99
N TYR A 244 -14.20 -2.10 21.44
CA TYR A 244 -13.70 -2.51 22.74
C TYR A 244 -14.56 -1.90 23.85
N GLY A 245 -14.80 -0.59 23.82
CA GLY A 245 -15.57 0.14 24.84
C GLY A 245 -16.95 -0.44 25.10
N VAL A 246 -17.65 -0.89 24.04
CA VAL A 246 -18.96 -1.55 24.13
C VAL A 246 -18.87 -3.09 24.27
N ARG A 247 -17.66 -3.66 24.22
CA ARG A 247 -17.39 -5.11 24.23
C ARG A 247 -18.22 -5.85 23.18
N PHE A 248 -18.24 -5.31 21.97
CA PHE A 248 -19.05 -5.84 20.87
C PHE A 248 -18.69 -7.31 20.62
N LYS A 249 -19.70 -8.17 20.48
CA LYS A 249 -19.51 -9.55 20.03
C LYS A 249 -20.71 -9.98 19.18
N MET A 250 -20.45 -10.66 18.07
CA MET A 250 -21.50 -11.24 17.26
C MET A 250 -22.25 -12.34 18.04
N PRO A 251 -23.58 -12.48 17.87
CA PRO A 251 -24.33 -13.60 18.43
C PRO A 251 -23.77 -14.96 17.99
N GLU A 252 -23.82 -15.94 18.89
CA GLU A 252 -23.34 -17.29 18.61
C GLU A 252 -24.19 -17.99 17.55
N ASN A 253 -23.52 -18.80 16.73
CA ASN A 253 -24.13 -19.67 15.73
C ASN A 253 -23.25 -20.91 15.51
N ASP A 254 -23.72 -21.85 14.70
CA ASP A 254 -23.02 -23.13 14.48
C ASP A 254 -21.59 -22.96 13.96
N LEU A 255 -21.35 -21.98 13.08
CA LEU A 255 -20.00 -21.70 12.57
C LEU A 255 -19.08 -21.20 13.68
N ILE A 256 -19.52 -20.26 14.52
CA ILE A 256 -18.75 -19.74 15.65
C ILE A 256 -18.42 -20.87 16.64
N MET A 257 -19.40 -21.73 16.94
CA MET A 257 -19.22 -22.87 17.83
C MET A 257 -18.25 -23.90 17.24
N SER A 258 -18.23 -24.07 15.92
CA SER A 258 -17.26 -24.91 15.22
C SER A 258 -15.86 -24.31 15.26
N LEU A 259 -15.71 -23.02 14.93
CA LEU A 259 -14.43 -22.30 14.95
C LEU A 259 -13.77 -22.32 16.34
N ARG A 260 -14.55 -22.21 17.43
CA ARG A 260 -14.02 -22.36 18.80
C ARG A 260 -13.39 -23.74 19.06
N LYS A 261 -13.81 -24.79 18.36
CA LYS A 261 -13.17 -26.12 18.43
C LYS A 261 -12.00 -26.28 17.46
N GLU A 262 -12.03 -25.54 16.36
CA GLU A 262 -11.06 -25.67 15.27
C GLU A 262 -9.79 -24.83 15.50
N LEU A 263 -9.91 -23.63 16.08
CA LEU A 263 -8.82 -22.65 16.15
C LEU A 263 -7.80 -22.90 17.28
N TYR A 264 -8.15 -23.76 18.24
CA TYR A 264 -7.39 -23.95 19.48
C TYR A 264 -7.01 -25.42 19.66
N PRO A 265 -5.77 -25.73 20.08
CA PRO A 265 -5.35 -27.11 20.37
C PRO A 265 -5.94 -27.64 21.68
N GLN A 266 -6.40 -26.75 22.57
CA GLN A 266 -7.08 -27.07 23.82
C GLN A 266 -8.56 -26.70 23.74
N ASP A 267 -9.37 -27.21 24.67
CA ASP A 267 -10.77 -26.81 24.80
C ASP A 267 -10.87 -25.30 25.04
N TYR A 268 -11.61 -24.60 24.18
CA TYR A 268 -11.86 -23.16 24.23
C TYR A 268 -12.31 -22.70 25.61
N TYR A 269 -13.20 -23.45 26.25
CA TYR A 269 -13.80 -23.07 27.54
C TYR A 269 -12.86 -23.28 28.72
N SER A 270 -11.72 -23.93 28.51
CA SER A 270 -10.65 -24.09 29.51
C SER A 270 -9.56 -23.02 29.42
N ILE A 271 -9.59 -22.17 28.38
CA ILE A 271 -8.56 -21.14 28.18
C ILE A 271 -8.69 -20.07 29.25
N HIS A 272 -7.60 -19.83 29.99
CA HIS A 272 -7.51 -18.70 30.89
C HIS A 272 -7.19 -17.42 30.11
N TRP A 273 -8.24 -16.72 29.65
CA TRP A 273 -8.11 -15.56 28.76
C TRP A 273 -7.23 -14.41 29.28
N PRO A 274 -7.29 -14.01 30.56
CA PRO A 274 -6.43 -12.92 31.05
C PRO A 274 -4.93 -13.16 30.86
N SER A 275 -4.46 -14.41 30.90
CA SER A 275 -3.04 -14.73 30.64
C SER A 275 -2.66 -14.72 29.16
N GLN A 276 -3.64 -14.56 28.26
CA GLN A 276 -3.39 -14.51 26.82
C GLN A 276 -3.13 -13.09 26.31
N ARG A 277 -3.32 -12.05 27.13
CA ARG A 277 -3.13 -10.63 26.75
C ARG A 277 -1.78 -10.37 26.09
N ASN A 278 -0.71 -10.78 26.76
CA ASN A 278 0.67 -10.67 26.27
C ASN A 278 1.21 -12.00 25.68
N ASN A 279 0.34 -13.00 25.49
CA ASN A 279 0.71 -14.21 24.76
C ASN A 279 0.67 -13.89 23.26
N VAL A 280 1.85 -13.80 22.65
CA VAL A 280 2.02 -13.64 21.20
C VAL A 280 3.04 -14.68 20.75
N ALA A 281 2.71 -15.42 19.70
CA ALA A 281 3.60 -16.44 19.16
C ALA A 281 4.90 -15.79 18.67
N ALA A 282 6.03 -16.43 18.98
CA ALA A 282 7.36 -15.87 18.70
C ALA A 282 7.60 -15.63 17.19
N ILE A 283 6.96 -16.42 16.32
CA ILE A 283 7.07 -16.27 14.86
C ILE A 283 6.41 -14.99 14.34
N ASP A 284 5.43 -14.45 15.08
CA ASP A 284 4.72 -13.23 14.73
C ASP A 284 5.38 -11.97 15.32
N LEU A 285 6.27 -12.13 16.32
CA LEU A 285 6.74 -11.01 17.14
C LEU A 285 7.92 -10.27 16.50
N TYR A 286 7.64 -9.16 15.83
CA TYR A 286 8.67 -8.25 15.29
C TYR A 286 9.04 -7.12 16.26
N ALA A 287 8.02 -6.50 16.87
CA ALA A 287 8.14 -5.39 17.81
C ALA A 287 7.63 -5.84 19.19
N PRO A 288 8.48 -6.45 20.04
CA PRO A 288 8.11 -6.78 21.41
C PRO A 288 7.62 -5.56 22.18
N HIS A 289 6.63 -5.76 23.04
CA HIS A 289 6.16 -4.73 23.96
C HIS A 289 7.31 -4.22 24.83
N SER A 290 7.36 -2.91 25.04
CA SER A 290 8.27 -2.34 26.03
C SER A 290 7.74 -2.62 27.44
N ALA A 291 8.63 -2.69 28.42
CA ALA A 291 8.24 -2.80 29.83
C ALA A 291 7.31 -1.65 30.28
N LEU A 292 7.45 -0.47 29.68
CA LEU A 292 6.57 0.67 29.92
C LEU A 292 5.15 0.38 29.44
N PHE A 293 5.00 -0.13 28.21
CA PHE A 293 3.70 -0.48 27.65
C PHE A 293 3.02 -1.58 28.46
N ASP A 294 3.74 -2.64 28.83
CA ASP A 294 3.23 -3.71 29.69
C ASP A 294 2.74 -3.18 31.04
N THR A 295 3.51 -2.29 31.67
CA THR A 295 3.13 -1.67 32.94
C THR A 295 1.86 -0.83 32.80
N ILE A 296 1.76 -0.05 31.72
CA ILE A 296 0.56 0.73 31.39
C ILE A 296 -0.63 -0.20 31.18
N ASN A 297 -0.47 -1.33 30.48
CA ASN A 297 -1.56 -2.29 30.27
C ASN A 297 -2.03 -2.97 31.55
N VAL A 298 -1.14 -3.22 32.52
CA VAL A 298 -1.54 -3.70 33.85
C VAL A 298 -2.41 -2.66 34.55
N ALA A 299 -1.99 -1.39 34.54
CA ALA A 299 -2.75 -0.29 35.14
C ALA A 299 -4.10 -0.07 34.43
N LEU A 300 -4.11 -0.08 33.09
CA LEU A 300 -5.33 0.00 32.29
C LEU A 300 -6.24 -1.20 32.52
N SER A 301 -5.69 -2.40 32.66
CA SER A 301 -6.49 -3.60 32.96
C SER A 301 -7.17 -3.51 34.32
N ALA A 302 -6.51 -2.94 35.32
CA ALA A 302 -7.11 -2.64 36.62
C ALA A 302 -8.20 -1.57 36.48
N TYR A 303 -7.94 -0.50 35.71
CA TYR A 303 -8.94 0.53 35.39
C TYR A 303 -10.17 -0.04 34.68
N GLU A 304 -10.02 -0.97 33.73
CA GLU A 304 -11.15 -1.60 33.04
C GLU A 304 -12.10 -2.34 34.00
N GLY A 305 -11.61 -2.83 35.14
CA GLY A 305 -12.43 -3.43 36.19
C GLY A 305 -13.25 -2.41 37.00
N CYS A 306 -12.89 -1.12 36.95
CA CYS A 306 -13.53 -0.04 37.70
C CYS A 306 -13.77 1.22 36.85
N ALA A 307 -13.90 1.06 35.53
CA ALA A 307 -13.95 2.18 34.58
C ALA A 307 -15.07 3.15 34.95
N PHE A 308 -14.78 4.46 34.96
CA PHE A 308 -15.74 5.47 35.38
C PHE A 308 -16.83 5.63 34.30
N PRO A 309 -18.09 5.19 34.56
CA PRO A 309 -19.08 5.04 33.49
C PRO A 309 -19.39 6.32 32.70
N PRO A 310 -19.48 7.52 33.31
CA PRO A 310 -19.68 8.76 32.55
C PRO A 310 -18.53 9.06 31.58
N LEU A 311 -17.28 8.79 31.98
CA LEU A 311 -16.11 9.02 31.12
C LEU A 311 -16.05 7.97 29.99
N ARG A 312 -16.31 6.70 30.30
CA ARG A 312 -16.46 5.62 29.31
C ARG A 312 -17.49 5.98 28.25
N ARG A 313 -18.68 6.43 28.67
CA ARG A 313 -19.75 6.83 27.75
C ARG A 313 -19.33 7.99 26.85
N ARG A 314 -18.72 9.04 27.41
CA ARG A 314 -18.25 10.19 26.64
C ARG A 314 -17.14 9.81 25.65
N GLY A 315 -16.25 8.90 26.03
CA GLY A 315 -15.24 8.34 25.14
C GLY A 315 -15.86 7.58 23.97
N ILE A 316 -16.84 6.71 24.24
CA ILE A 316 -17.57 5.95 23.19
C ILE A 316 -18.31 6.89 22.25
N GLU A 317 -19.02 7.89 22.78
CA GLU A 317 -19.73 8.91 21.99
C GLU A 317 -18.76 9.68 21.07
N ARG A 318 -17.61 10.13 21.61
CA ARG A 318 -16.59 10.83 20.81
C ARG A 318 -15.93 9.93 19.77
N ALA A 319 -15.65 8.67 20.10
CA ALA A 319 -15.10 7.72 19.15
C ALA A 319 -16.07 7.48 17.98
N TYR A 320 -17.36 7.31 18.28
CA TYR A 320 -18.39 7.17 17.24
C TYR A 320 -18.53 8.41 16.35
N GLU A 321 -18.52 9.60 16.95
CA GLU A 321 -18.56 10.87 16.21
C GLU A 321 -17.39 10.98 15.23
N LEU A 322 -16.16 10.65 15.66
CA LEU A 322 -14.99 10.66 14.80
C LEU A 322 -15.07 9.58 13.69
N VAL A 323 -15.68 8.42 13.95
CA VAL A 323 -15.96 7.41 12.92
C VAL A 323 -16.91 7.96 11.85
N VAL A 324 -17.96 8.68 12.26
CA VAL A 324 -18.87 9.37 11.32
C VAL A 324 -18.10 10.39 10.49
N TYR A 325 -17.24 11.19 11.11
CA TYR A 325 -16.47 12.21 10.40
C TYR A 325 -15.51 11.60 9.38
N GLU A 326 -14.84 10.50 9.71
CA GLU A 326 -13.98 9.80 8.78
C GLU A 326 -14.76 9.23 7.59
N ASP A 327 -15.92 8.61 7.84
CA ASP A 327 -16.79 8.10 6.78
C ASP A 327 -17.25 9.22 5.84
N GLU A 328 -17.71 10.35 6.38
CA GLU A 328 -18.15 11.50 5.56
C GLU A 328 -17.00 12.18 4.81
N ASN A 329 -15.80 12.24 5.40
CA ASN A 329 -14.62 12.85 4.77
C ASN A 329 -14.06 12.05 3.59
N THR A 330 -14.39 10.77 3.49
CA THR A 330 -13.77 9.81 2.56
C THR A 330 -14.80 9.12 1.67
N SER A 331 -16.02 9.65 1.62
CA SER A 331 -17.15 9.03 0.91
C SER A 331 -17.33 7.55 1.28
N TYR A 332 -17.09 7.19 2.55
CA TYR A 332 -17.17 5.84 3.13
C TYR A 332 -16.11 4.84 2.62
N GLN A 333 -15.07 5.31 1.92
CA GLN A 333 -13.90 4.48 1.58
C GLN A 333 -12.97 4.31 2.78
N THR A 334 -12.86 5.37 3.61
CA THR A 334 -11.86 5.50 4.68
C THR A 334 -10.42 5.43 4.17
N LEU A 335 -9.45 5.61 5.07
CA LEU A 335 -8.03 5.54 4.74
C LEU A 335 -7.54 4.19 4.16
N ALA A 336 -7.96 3.06 4.73
CA ALA A 336 -7.44 1.74 4.43
C ALA A 336 -8.51 0.65 4.66
N PRO A 337 -8.39 -0.53 4.04
CA PRO A 337 -9.34 -1.63 4.23
C PRO A 337 -9.51 -2.05 5.70
N VAL A 338 -8.48 -1.89 6.55
CA VAL A 338 -8.57 -2.30 7.96
C VAL A 338 -9.54 -1.43 8.73
N ASN A 339 -9.34 -0.10 8.74
CA ASN A 339 -10.25 0.80 9.43
C ASN A 339 -11.60 0.91 8.70
N LYS A 340 -11.66 0.74 7.37
CA LYS A 340 -12.93 0.61 6.63
C LYS A 340 -13.83 -0.45 7.25
N MET A 341 -13.28 -1.62 7.52
CA MET A 341 -14.06 -2.75 7.99
C MET A 341 -14.44 -2.62 9.46
N PHE A 342 -13.58 -2.05 10.30
CA PHE A 342 -13.97 -1.70 11.67
C PHE A 342 -15.02 -0.58 11.71
N ASN A 343 -14.90 0.46 10.89
CA ASN A 343 -15.91 1.51 10.76
C ASN A 343 -17.25 0.89 10.36
N LEU A 344 -17.28 0.02 9.34
CA LEU A 344 -18.50 -0.69 8.95
C LEU A 344 -19.14 -1.42 10.14
N VAL A 345 -18.37 -2.17 10.96
CA VAL A 345 -18.93 -2.85 12.14
C VAL A 345 -19.53 -1.85 13.13
N VAL A 346 -18.87 -0.70 13.35
CA VAL A 346 -19.41 0.39 14.18
C VAL A 346 -20.71 0.95 13.60
N ARG A 347 -20.76 1.28 12.30
CA ARG A 347 -21.97 1.82 11.65
C ARG A 347 -23.11 0.80 11.65
N ALA A 348 -22.81 -0.48 11.43
CA ALA A 348 -23.80 -1.54 11.49
C ALA A 348 -24.36 -1.72 12.91
N HIS A 349 -23.52 -1.60 13.94
CA HIS A 349 -23.93 -1.70 15.33
C HIS A 349 -24.82 -0.52 15.78
N VAL A 350 -24.47 0.71 15.39
CA VAL A 350 -25.16 1.92 15.87
C VAL A 350 -26.31 2.35 14.96
N ASP A 351 -26.06 2.45 13.66
CA ASP A 351 -27.01 2.98 12.68
C ASP A 351 -27.90 1.88 12.08
N GLY A 352 -27.44 0.63 12.11
CA GLY A 352 -28.16 -0.53 11.58
C GLY A 352 -28.05 -0.70 10.04
N PRO A 353 -28.44 -1.88 9.52
CA PRO A 353 -28.28 -2.23 8.10
C PRO A 353 -29.14 -1.43 7.13
N GLU A 354 -30.20 -0.78 7.62
CA GLU A 354 -31.08 0.06 6.79
C GLU A 354 -30.54 1.48 6.59
N SER A 355 -29.53 1.88 7.36
CA SER A 355 -28.96 3.22 7.31
C SER A 355 -28.27 3.52 5.97
N THR A 356 -28.27 4.80 5.59
CA THR A 356 -27.50 5.28 4.44
C THR A 356 -26.02 4.95 4.59
N ALA A 357 -25.47 5.08 5.81
CA ALA A 357 -24.07 4.79 6.08
C ALA A 357 -23.71 3.32 5.78
N TYR A 358 -24.55 2.37 6.22
CA TYR A 358 -24.34 0.95 5.91
C TYR A 358 -24.37 0.68 4.41
N LYS A 359 -25.37 1.24 3.70
CA LYS A 359 -25.51 1.10 2.23
C LYS A 359 -24.31 1.68 1.48
N MET A 360 -23.77 2.81 1.93
CA MET A 360 -22.56 3.38 1.36
C MET A 360 -21.34 2.50 1.65
N HIS A 361 -21.19 1.96 2.87
CA HIS A 361 -20.12 1.01 3.18
C HIS A 361 -20.19 -0.27 2.34
N ASP A 362 -21.38 -0.74 1.97
CA ASP A 362 -21.56 -1.89 1.06
C ASP A 362 -21.04 -1.56 -0.35
N ILE A 363 -21.47 -0.42 -0.89
CA ILE A 363 -21.03 0.07 -2.19
C ILE A 363 -19.49 0.21 -2.22
N ARG A 364 -18.90 0.82 -1.18
CA ARG A 364 -17.47 1.14 -1.11
C ARG A 364 -16.58 -0.01 -0.69
N ARG A 365 -17.13 -1.08 -0.11
CA ARG A 365 -16.35 -2.30 0.16
C ARG A 365 -15.75 -2.87 -1.13
N ARG A 366 -16.51 -2.80 -2.23
CA ARG A 366 -16.06 -3.30 -3.54
C ARG A 366 -14.82 -2.58 -4.08
N ASP A 367 -14.58 -1.33 -3.64
CA ASP A 367 -13.42 -0.52 -4.07
C ASP A 367 -12.08 -1.14 -3.61
N PHE A 368 -12.12 -2.04 -2.64
CA PHE A 368 -10.95 -2.76 -2.12
C PHE A 368 -10.85 -4.19 -2.65
N MET A 369 -11.82 -4.67 -3.43
CA MET A 369 -11.89 -6.05 -3.91
C MET A 369 -11.32 -6.14 -5.33
N TRP A 370 -10.29 -6.95 -5.51
CA TRP A 370 -9.61 -7.08 -6.79
C TRP A 370 -9.54 -8.52 -7.25
N LEU A 371 -9.99 -8.80 -8.47
CA LEU A 371 -9.86 -10.11 -9.10
C LEU A 371 -8.59 -10.17 -9.94
N GLY A 372 -7.64 -11.01 -9.52
CA GLY A 372 -6.43 -11.33 -10.28
C GLY A 372 -6.46 -12.76 -10.82
N ALA A 373 -5.39 -13.14 -11.55
CA ALA A 373 -5.23 -14.48 -12.13
C ALA A 373 -5.34 -15.64 -11.10
N GLU A 374 -5.05 -15.37 -9.83
CA GLU A 374 -5.08 -16.34 -8.73
C GLU A 374 -6.35 -16.29 -7.86
N GLY A 375 -7.30 -15.41 -8.18
CA GLY A 375 -8.55 -15.24 -7.43
C GLY A 375 -8.75 -13.81 -6.92
N MET A 376 -9.77 -13.62 -6.09
CA MET A 376 -10.17 -12.32 -5.57
C MET A 376 -9.47 -12.01 -4.24
N MET A 377 -8.74 -10.90 -4.20
CA MET A 377 -8.00 -10.41 -3.05
C MET A 377 -8.58 -9.09 -2.49
N CYS A 378 -8.00 -8.63 -1.39
CA CYS A 378 -8.24 -7.29 -0.85
C CYS A 378 -7.01 -6.41 -1.06
N CYS A 379 -7.17 -5.27 -1.74
CA CYS A 379 -6.11 -4.28 -1.93
C CYS A 379 -5.80 -3.51 -0.64
N GLY A 380 -4.55 -3.05 -0.46
CA GLY A 380 -4.07 -2.29 0.71
C GLY A 380 -4.64 -0.87 0.83
N THR A 381 -5.20 -0.36 -0.26
CA THR A 381 -5.98 0.89 -0.39
C THR A 381 -7.07 0.63 -1.44
N ASN A 382 -7.84 1.65 -1.82
CA ASN A 382 -8.75 1.56 -2.97
C ASN A 382 -8.03 1.61 -4.34
N GLY A 383 -6.72 1.32 -4.37
CA GLY A 383 -5.86 1.33 -5.55
C GLY A 383 -4.61 2.21 -5.40
N SER A 384 -3.79 2.27 -6.44
CA SER A 384 -2.53 3.03 -6.53
C SER A 384 -2.53 4.01 -7.72
N GLN A 385 -3.70 4.55 -8.08
CA GLN A 385 -3.96 5.21 -9.36
C GLN A 385 -3.07 6.42 -9.62
N VAL A 386 -2.99 7.38 -8.68
CA VAL A 386 -2.12 8.57 -8.83
C VAL A 386 -0.67 8.13 -8.91
N TRP A 387 -0.29 7.22 -8.02
CA TRP A 387 1.08 6.75 -7.87
C TRP A 387 1.62 6.10 -9.15
N ASP A 388 0.90 5.09 -9.67
CA ASP A 388 1.31 4.35 -10.86
C ASP A 388 1.31 5.24 -12.10
N THR A 389 0.26 6.06 -12.26
CA THR A 389 0.14 7.00 -13.39
C THR A 389 1.24 8.06 -13.35
N GLY A 390 1.64 8.50 -12.15
CA GLY A 390 2.70 9.49 -11.95
C GLY A 390 4.06 9.03 -12.45
N PHE A 391 4.43 7.79 -12.12
CA PHE A 391 5.72 7.25 -12.57
C PHE A 391 5.77 6.98 -14.08
N ILE A 392 4.72 6.41 -14.68
CA ILE A 392 4.75 6.18 -16.13
C ILE A 392 4.76 7.49 -16.91
N CYS A 393 4.05 8.54 -16.44
CA CYS A 393 4.08 9.84 -17.10
C CYS A 393 5.47 10.48 -17.11
N GLN A 394 6.20 10.37 -15.99
CA GLN A 394 7.59 10.80 -15.91
C GLN A 394 8.48 9.99 -16.86
N ALA A 395 8.35 8.67 -16.85
CA ALA A 395 9.08 7.79 -17.75
C ALA A 395 8.84 8.16 -19.22
N LEU A 396 7.58 8.38 -19.61
CA LEU A 396 7.20 8.75 -20.98
C LEU A 396 7.82 10.07 -21.42
N GLN A 397 7.83 11.06 -20.53
CA GLN A 397 8.40 12.36 -20.81
C GLN A 397 9.93 12.28 -20.89
N GLU A 398 10.61 11.74 -19.88
CA GLU A 398 12.07 11.73 -19.80
C GLU A 398 12.72 10.89 -20.91
N THR A 399 12.08 9.78 -21.28
CA THR A 399 12.58 8.90 -22.35
C THR A 399 12.31 9.51 -23.73
N GLY A 400 11.33 10.41 -23.87
CA GLY A 400 10.86 10.95 -25.15
C GLY A 400 9.86 10.05 -25.87
N ILE A 401 9.53 8.87 -25.30
CA ILE A 401 8.57 7.93 -25.88
C ILE A 401 7.16 8.53 -25.92
N GLY A 402 6.80 9.37 -24.94
CA GLY A 402 5.51 10.05 -24.90
C GLY A 402 5.31 11.08 -26.03
N ALA A 403 6.40 11.56 -26.65
CA ALA A 403 6.34 12.54 -27.74
C ALA A 403 6.12 11.90 -29.12
N LEU A 404 6.27 10.58 -29.24
CA LEU A 404 6.01 9.82 -30.45
C LEU A 404 4.52 9.95 -30.82
N GLU A 405 4.23 10.17 -32.10
CA GLU A 405 2.89 10.45 -32.60
C GLU A 405 1.86 9.39 -32.15
N GLU A 406 2.25 8.11 -32.18
CA GLU A 406 1.39 6.98 -31.80
C GLU A 406 1.06 6.90 -30.30
N ASN A 407 1.66 7.75 -29.46
CA ASN A 407 1.52 7.73 -28.01
C ASN A 407 0.95 9.06 -27.45
N ARG A 408 0.78 10.09 -28.30
CA ARG A 408 0.35 11.43 -27.86
C ARG A 408 -1.00 11.43 -27.17
N ASP A 409 -1.96 10.68 -27.72
CA ASP A 409 -3.30 10.59 -27.15
C ASP A 409 -3.29 9.96 -25.75
N ASP A 410 -2.43 8.96 -25.52
CA ASP A 410 -2.28 8.31 -24.21
C ASP A 410 -1.80 9.31 -23.16
N VAL A 411 -0.83 10.14 -23.53
CA VAL A 411 -0.28 11.20 -22.68
C VAL A 411 -1.32 12.28 -22.38
N VAL A 412 -2.10 12.70 -23.39
CA VAL A 412 -3.18 13.69 -23.19
C VAL A 412 -4.24 13.15 -22.24
N ARG A 413 -4.65 11.89 -22.37
CA ARG A 413 -5.61 11.25 -21.44
C ARG A 413 -5.06 11.17 -20.02
N ALA A 414 -3.79 10.83 -19.84
CA ALA A 414 -3.17 10.82 -18.51
C ALA A 414 -3.15 12.22 -17.87
N LEU A 415 -2.88 13.28 -18.64
CA LEU A 415 -2.95 14.66 -18.15
C LEU A 415 -4.39 15.08 -17.78
N GLN A 416 -5.37 14.70 -18.60
CA GLN A 416 -6.79 14.93 -18.29
C GLN A 416 -7.20 14.24 -17.00
N TRP A 417 -6.71 13.02 -16.76
CA TRP A 417 -6.95 12.31 -15.52
C TRP A 417 -6.33 13.02 -14.31
N PHE A 418 -5.08 13.46 -14.41
CA PHE A 418 -4.43 14.22 -13.32
C PHE A 418 -5.16 15.52 -12.98
N GLU A 419 -5.68 16.22 -13.99
CA GLU A 419 -6.51 17.41 -13.78
C GLU A 419 -7.73 17.09 -12.91
N GLN A 420 -8.41 15.99 -13.17
CA GLN A 420 -9.59 15.56 -12.40
C GLN A 420 -9.23 15.02 -11.02
N ALA A 421 -8.07 14.36 -10.89
CA ALA A 421 -7.61 13.71 -9.67
C ALA A 421 -7.13 14.69 -8.58
N GLN A 422 -6.89 15.96 -8.91
CA GLN A 422 -6.48 16.94 -7.91
C GLN A 422 -7.62 17.25 -6.92
N ILE A 423 -7.30 17.24 -5.63
CA ILE A 423 -8.21 17.63 -4.56
C ILE A 423 -8.24 19.16 -4.49
N LEU A 424 -9.41 19.76 -4.73
CA LEU A 424 -9.58 21.21 -4.80
C LEU A 424 -10.14 21.83 -3.52
N GLU A 425 -10.70 20.99 -2.64
CA GLU A 425 -11.35 21.41 -1.40
C GLU A 425 -10.95 20.47 -0.26
N ASN A 426 -10.81 21.03 0.94
CA ASN A 426 -10.65 20.23 2.15
C ASN A 426 -11.94 19.44 2.44
N PRO A 427 -11.86 18.24 3.02
CA PRO A 427 -13.05 17.49 3.37
C PRO A 427 -13.84 18.21 4.47
N LYS A 428 -15.15 17.93 4.54
CA LYS A 428 -16.12 18.61 5.40
C LYS A 428 -15.67 18.77 6.86
N HIS A 429 -15.10 17.72 7.44
CA HIS A 429 -14.69 17.65 8.85
C HIS A 429 -13.18 17.69 9.02
N TYR A 430 -12.42 18.32 8.11
CA TYR A 430 -10.96 18.21 8.15
C TYR A 430 -10.37 18.65 9.50
N HIS A 431 -10.78 19.81 10.03
CA HIS A 431 -10.33 20.26 11.35
C HIS A 431 -10.88 19.41 12.50
N SER A 432 -12.20 19.15 12.52
CA SER A 432 -12.88 18.44 13.61
C SER A 432 -12.53 16.95 13.71
N ALA A 433 -12.00 16.38 12.63
CA ALA A 433 -11.47 15.01 12.53
C ALA A 433 -9.94 14.94 12.51
N TYR A 434 -9.25 16.05 12.85
CA TYR A 434 -7.79 16.11 12.95
C TYR A 434 -7.03 15.74 11.66
N ARG A 435 -7.59 16.06 10.50
CA ARG A 435 -6.97 15.86 9.20
C ARG A 435 -6.05 17.04 8.87
N HIS A 436 -4.94 16.75 8.20
CA HIS A 436 -4.17 17.80 7.51
C HIS A 436 -4.94 18.34 6.30
N ALA A 437 -4.60 19.54 5.85
CA ALA A 437 -5.21 20.14 4.66
C ALA A 437 -4.93 19.28 3.41
N THR A 438 -5.88 19.25 2.49
CA THR A 438 -5.82 18.46 1.24
C THR A 438 -6.10 19.30 0.00
N THR A 439 -6.54 20.54 0.15
CA THR A 439 -6.63 21.50 -0.95
C THR A 439 -5.29 21.63 -1.69
N GLY A 440 -5.29 21.33 -2.99
CA GLY A 440 -4.10 21.29 -3.84
C GLY A 440 -3.42 19.92 -3.92
N ALA A 441 -3.83 18.93 -3.11
CA ALA A 441 -3.17 17.63 -3.05
C ALA A 441 -3.50 16.71 -4.24
N TRP A 442 -2.61 15.77 -4.49
CA TRP A 442 -2.95 14.46 -5.05
C TRP A 442 -2.73 13.40 -3.96
N GLY A 443 -3.72 12.52 -3.76
CA GLY A 443 -3.59 11.38 -2.84
C GLY A 443 -2.82 10.23 -3.48
N PHE A 444 -2.64 9.12 -2.76
CA PHE A 444 -2.03 7.91 -3.33
C PHE A 444 -2.88 7.25 -4.42
N SER A 445 -4.20 7.27 -4.19
CA SER A 445 -5.17 6.55 -5.01
C SER A 445 -6.07 7.52 -5.77
N THR A 446 -7.19 7.94 -5.19
CA THR A 446 -8.22 8.75 -5.85
C THR A 446 -8.53 10.02 -5.05
N LYS A 447 -9.03 11.05 -5.75
CA LYS A 447 -9.54 12.29 -5.13
C LYS A 447 -10.62 12.02 -4.09
N GLU A 448 -11.47 11.02 -4.34
CA GLU A 448 -12.61 10.70 -3.48
C GLU A 448 -12.19 10.18 -2.10
N GLN A 449 -11.08 9.43 -2.01
CA GLN A 449 -10.54 9.00 -0.72
C GLN A 449 -10.09 10.21 0.11
N GLY A 450 -9.63 11.27 -0.57
CA GLY A 450 -9.52 12.61 -0.01
C GLY A 450 -8.38 12.80 0.98
N TYR A 451 -7.35 11.95 0.99
CA TYR A 451 -6.15 12.12 1.81
C TYR A 451 -5.02 12.83 1.05
N THR A 452 -4.32 13.74 1.72
CA THR A 452 -3.04 14.26 1.22
C THR A 452 -1.93 13.26 1.54
N VAL A 453 -0.96 13.15 0.63
CA VAL A 453 0.33 12.49 0.86
C VAL A 453 1.40 13.35 0.21
N SER A 454 2.49 13.62 0.91
CA SER A 454 3.51 14.59 0.47
C SER A 454 4.20 14.17 -0.83
N ASP A 455 4.59 12.90 -0.93
CA ASP A 455 5.15 12.32 -2.15
C ASP A 455 4.12 12.29 -3.28
N CYS A 456 2.91 11.80 -3.05
CA CYS A 456 1.90 11.67 -4.11
C CYS A 456 1.48 13.05 -4.65
N THR A 457 1.38 14.06 -3.79
CA THR A 457 1.14 15.46 -4.21
C THR A 457 2.30 15.97 -5.05
N SER A 458 3.53 15.62 -4.67
CA SER A 458 4.74 16.01 -5.39
C SER A 458 4.87 15.31 -6.75
N GLU A 459 4.65 13.99 -6.81
CA GLU A 459 4.68 13.18 -8.02
C GLU A 459 3.55 13.57 -8.99
N GLY A 460 2.35 13.86 -8.48
CA GLY A 460 1.23 14.38 -9.26
C GLY A 460 1.52 15.77 -9.84
N LEU A 461 2.04 16.70 -9.02
CA LEU A 461 2.45 18.03 -9.47
C LEU A 461 3.56 17.94 -10.53
N LYS A 462 4.57 17.09 -10.30
CA LYS A 462 5.68 16.85 -11.23
C LYS A 462 5.17 16.28 -12.55
N ALA A 463 4.32 15.25 -12.52
CA ALA A 463 3.73 14.68 -13.74
C ALA A 463 2.97 15.75 -14.54
N VAL A 464 2.11 16.55 -13.89
CA VAL A 464 1.40 17.65 -14.54
C VAL A 464 2.36 18.63 -15.22
N MET A 465 3.37 19.12 -14.50
CA MET A 465 4.34 20.08 -15.06
C MET A 465 5.12 19.50 -16.24
N LEU A 466 5.62 18.27 -16.11
CA LEU A 466 6.38 17.61 -17.17
C LEU A 466 5.55 17.40 -18.43
N LEU A 467 4.29 16.95 -18.28
CA LEU A 467 3.41 16.77 -19.42
C LEU A 467 3.04 18.13 -20.05
N GLN A 468 2.46 19.05 -19.29
CA GLN A 468 1.85 20.27 -19.85
C GLN A 468 2.84 21.41 -20.18
N HIS A 469 4.09 21.34 -19.71
CA HIS A 469 5.11 22.35 -19.98
C HIS A 469 6.28 21.86 -20.83
N GLU A 470 6.58 20.56 -20.88
CA GLU A 470 7.68 20.03 -21.70
C GLU A 470 7.21 19.30 -22.97
N LEU A 471 5.91 19.07 -23.14
CA LEU A 471 5.33 18.46 -24.34
C LEU A 471 4.34 19.40 -25.05
N ASP A 472 4.79 20.03 -26.15
CA ASP A 472 4.06 21.09 -26.87
C ASP A 472 2.67 20.68 -27.40
N PHE A 473 2.42 19.39 -27.61
CA PHE A 473 1.14 18.89 -28.11
C PHE A 473 0.07 18.76 -27.02
N THR A 474 0.46 18.85 -25.74
CA THR A 474 -0.47 18.68 -24.62
C THR A 474 -1.18 19.99 -24.26
N PRO A 475 -2.45 19.94 -23.84
CA PRO A 475 -3.16 21.12 -23.36
C PRO A 475 -2.67 21.55 -21.96
N LYS A 476 -2.81 22.83 -21.63
CA LYS A 476 -2.56 23.35 -20.27
C LYS A 476 -3.82 23.26 -19.43
N LEU A 477 -4.03 22.10 -18.81
CA LEU A 477 -5.28 21.79 -18.09
C LEU A 477 -5.26 22.24 -16.63
N VAL A 478 -4.11 22.16 -15.96
CA VAL A 478 -3.97 22.59 -14.56
C VAL A 478 -3.40 24.00 -14.53
N SER A 479 -4.16 24.94 -13.99
CA SER A 479 -3.75 26.34 -13.93
C SER A 479 -2.56 26.56 -12.99
N GLU A 480 -1.85 27.66 -13.20
CA GLU A 480 -0.78 28.10 -12.30
C GLU A 480 -1.26 28.23 -10.85
N GLU A 481 -2.46 28.77 -10.62
CA GLU A 481 -3.07 28.87 -9.29
C GLU A 481 -3.23 27.51 -8.62
N ARG A 482 -3.70 26.50 -9.36
CA ARG A 482 -3.86 25.13 -8.86
C ARG A 482 -2.52 24.46 -8.55
N MET A 483 -1.47 24.74 -9.33
CA MET A 483 -0.12 24.27 -9.03
C MET A 483 0.45 24.97 -7.78
N ARG A 484 0.20 26.28 -7.62
CA ARG A 484 0.55 27.05 -6.43
C ARG A 484 -0.11 26.52 -5.17
N MET A 485 -1.38 26.08 -5.23
CA MET A 485 -2.05 25.41 -4.09
C MET A 485 -1.29 24.15 -3.63
N SER A 486 -0.73 23.39 -4.58
CA SER A 486 0.07 22.19 -4.27
C SER A 486 1.37 22.57 -3.56
N VAL A 487 2.05 23.60 -4.05
CA VAL A 487 3.27 24.15 -3.44
C VAL A 487 3.00 24.68 -2.04
N ASP A 488 1.95 25.49 -1.87
CA ASP A 488 1.57 26.03 -0.55
C ASP A 488 1.28 24.91 0.45
N LEU A 489 0.57 23.86 0.03
CA LEU A 489 0.32 22.69 0.87
C LEU A 489 1.63 22.01 1.27
N LEU A 490 2.51 21.69 0.32
CA LEU A 490 3.78 21.03 0.59
C LEU A 490 4.65 21.85 1.57
N LEU A 491 4.70 23.18 1.42
CA LEU A 491 5.45 24.04 2.35
C LEU A 491 4.96 23.94 3.82
N THR A 492 3.69 23.56 4.05
CA THR A 492 3.18 23.33 5.42
C THR A 492 3.56 21.98 6.02
N MET A 493 4.13 21.07 5.23
CA MET A 493 4.39 19.68 5.62
C MET A 493 5.84 19.42 6.04
N GLN A 494 6.72 20.43 5.94
CA GLN A 494 8.12 20.28 6.34
C GLN A 494 8.25 20.18 7.87
N ASN A 495 9.01 19.19 8.33
CA ASN A 495 9.22 18.95 9.76
C ASN A 495 10.51 19.61 10.27
N PRO A 496 10.67 19.81 11.59
CA PRO A 496 11.96 20.14 12.17
C PRO A 496 13.05 19.17 11.70
N GLY A 497 14.16 19.72 11.21
CA GLY A 497 15.21 18.93 10.54
C GLY A 497 15.09 18.87 9.02
N GLY A 498 14.03 19.41 8.41
CA GLY A 498 13.93 19.62 6.97
C GLY A 498 13.32 18.46 6.17
N GLY A 499 13.13 17.29 6.81
CA GLY A 499 12.51 16.12 6.18
C GLY A 499 10.99 16.22 6.08
N PHE A 500 10.42 15.37 5.23
CA PHE A 500 8.99 15.23 5.01
C PHE A 500 8.49 13.86 5.43
N ALA A 501 7.35 13.88 6.10
CA ALA A 501 6.58 12.69 6.46
C ALA A 501 5.54 12.36 5.39
N SER A 502 4.75 11.31 5.60
CA SER A 502 3.82 10.81 4.57
C SER A 502 2.57 11.67 4.43
N TYR A 503 1.60 11.53 5.32
CA TYR A 503 0.29 12.19 5.23
C TYR A 503 0.26 13.53 5.97
N GLU A 504 0.99 13.64 7.07
CA GLU A 504 0.90 14.79 7.97
C GLU A 504 2.26 15.13 8.58
N PRO A 505 2.44 16.35 9.12
CA PRO A 505 3.60 16.65 9.95
C PRO A 505 3.69 15.71 11.17
N ILE A 506 4.89 15.56 11.72
CA ILE A 506 5.14 14.83 12.96
C ILE A 506 4.49 15.58 14.12
N ARG A 507 3.36 15.05 14.60
CA ARG A 507 2.57 15.67 15.68
C ARG A 507 2.92 15.14 17.07
N ALA A 508 3.71 14.07 17.16
CA ALA A 508 4.01 13.38 18.40
C ALA A 508 5.51 13.10 18.57
N PRO A 509 6.01 13.01 19.81
CA PRO A 509 7.40 12.67 20.05
C PRO A 509 7.66 11.18 19.77
N HIS A 510 8.85 10.86 19.24
CA HIS A 510 9.22 9.49 18.85
C HIS A 510 9.25 8.48 20.02
N TRP A 511 9.36 8.95 21.28
CA TRP A 511 9.31 8.03 22.43
C TRP A 511 7.96 7.30 22.55
N LEU A 512 6.90 7.78 21.88
CA LEU A 512 5.63 7.07 21.81
C LEU A 512 5.74 5.69 21.16
N GLU A 513 6.78 5.38 20.38
CA GLU A 513 7.00 4.00 19.91
C GLU A 513 7.20 2.99 21.02
N LEU A 514 7.61 3.44 22.21
CA LEU A 514 7.63 2.57 23.39
C LEU A 514 6.23 2.06 23.74
N LEU A 515 5.17 2.69 23.23
CA LEU A 515 3.77 2.31 23.41
C LEU A 515 3.21 1.54 22.21
N ASN A 516 4.03 1.15 21.22
CA ASN A 516 3.59 0.41 20.05
C ASN A 516 2.92 -0.92 20.46
N PRO A 517 1.60 -1.05 20.22
CA PRO A 517 0.83 -2.20 20.67
C PRO A 517 0.65 -3.28 19.59
N ALA A 518 1.17 -3.09 18.38
CA ALA A 518 0.77 -3.90 17.22
C ALA A 518 1.54 -5.21 17.06
N GLU A 519 2.68 -5.37 17.77
CA GLU A 519 3.59 -6.53 17.80
C GLU A 519 4.25 -6.93 16.48
N VAL A 520 3.53 -6.82 15.36
CA VAL A 520 3.94 -7.29 14.04
C VAL A 520 4.48 -6.17 13.14
N PHE A 521 4.32 -4.90 13.55
CA PHE A 521 4.74 -3.71 12.79
C PHE A 521 5.70 -2.83 13.60
N GLY A 522 6.68 -2.22 12.92
CA GLY A 522 7.58 -1.23 13.51
C GLY A 522 7.26 0.20 13.07
N ASN A 523 7.58 1.17 13.93
CA ASN A 523 7.47 2.60 13.65
C ASN A 523 6.07 3.01 13.19
N ILE A 524 5.07 2.80 14.07
CA ILE A 524 3.67 3.07 13.74
C ILE A 524 3.02 4.13 14.64
N MET A 525 3.63 4.49 15.77
CA MET A 525 2.95 5.36 16.73
C MET A 525 2.94 6.82 16.29
N THR A 526 3.96 7.27 15.55
CA THR A 526 4.04 8.64 15.03
C THR A 526 4.40 8.65 13.54
N GLU A 527 4.15 9.78 12.87
CA GLU A 527 4.79 10.04 11.57
C GLU A 527 6.32 10.10 11.73
N TYR A 528 7.02 9.74 10.65
CA TYR A 528 8.47 9.85 10.50
C TYR A 528 8.78 10.63 9.25
N CYS A 529 9.94 11.28 9.21
CA CYS A 529 10.46 11.74 7.93
C CYS A 529 11.03 10.55 7.17
N TYR A 530 10.89 10.59 5.83
CA TYR A 530 11.37 9.53 4.95
C TYR A 530 12.24 10.13 3.84
N PRO A 531 13.38 9.50 3.47
CA PRO A 531 14.17 9.91 2.31
C PRO A 531 13.34 10.09 1.03
N GLU A 532 12.37 9.20 0.80
CA GLU A 532 11.58 9.15 -0.43
C GLU A 532 10.55 10.28 -0.47
N CYS A 533 9.78 10.46 0.61
CA CYS A 533 8.84 11.59 0.73
C CYS A 533 9.58 12.93 0.61
N THR A 534 10.74 13.05 1.26
CA THR A 534 11.58 14.26 1.20
C THR A 534 12.09 14.53 -0.22
N THR A 535 12.54 13.49 -0.92
CA THR A 535 13.05 13.60 -2.29
C THR A 535 11.95 14.01 -3.27
N SER A 536 10.77 13.39 -3.20
CA SER A 536 9.65 13.75 -4.07
C SER A 536 9.32 15.25 -3.93
N VAL A 537 9.29 15.79 -2.71
CA VAL A 537 9.07 17.23 -2.49
C VAL A 537 10.19 18.09 -3.08
N ILE A 538 11.46 17.72 -2.88
CA ILE A 538 12.59 18.44 -3.49
C ILE A 538 12.44 18.50 -5.02
N THR A 539 12.17 17.36 -5.66
CA THR A 539 12.08 17.29 -7.13
C THR A 539 10.92 18.13 -7.66
N ALA A 540 9.73 18.02 -7.07
CA ALA A 540 8.56 18.79 -7.48
C ALA A 540 8.76 20.30 -7.29
N LEU A 541 9.28 20.72 -6.14
CA LEU A 541 9.56 22.13 -5.88
C LEU A 541 10.65 22.66 -6.81
N SER A 542 11.71 21.90 -7.08
CA SER A 542 12.79 22.31 -7.99
C SER A 542 12.28 22.54 -9.42
N ILE A 543 11.43 21.64 -9.92
CA ILE A 543 10.81 21.78 -11.25
C ILE A 543 9.85 22.98 -11.25
N PHE A 544 9.04 23.16 -10.20
CA PHE A 544 8.14 24.30 -10.09
C PHE A 544 8.90 25.64 -10.12
N ARG A 545 10.03 25.75 -9.39
CA ARG A 545 10.90 26.94 -9.38
C ARG A 545 11.43 27.33 -10.75
N ARG A 546 11.64 26.35 -11.65
CA ARG A 546 12.11 26.59 -13.02
C ARG A 546 11.06 27.32 -13.87
N TYR A 547 9.77 27.00 -13.68
CA TYR A 547 8.68 27.63 -14.44
C TYR A 547 8.13 28.89 -13.77
N TYR A 548 8.16 28.93 -12.44
CA TYR A 548 7.60 30.00 -11.62
C TYR A 548 8.65 30.59 -10.67
N PRO A 549 9.67 31.30 -11.20
CA PRO A 549 10.86 31.71 -10.47
C PRO A 549 10.62 32.81 -9.42
N ASP A 550 9.46 33.43 -9.35
CA ASP A 550 9.18 34.49 -8.37
C ASP A 550 8.24 34.05 -7.24
N TYR A 551 7.45 32.99 -7.45
CA TYR A 551 6.45 32.57 -6.47
C TYR A 551 7.09 31.86 -5.27
N ARG A 552 6.92 32.43 -4.06
CA ARG A 552 7.42 31.88 -2.78
C ARG A 552 8.90 31.45 -2.83
N ALA A 553 9.71 32.13 -3.64
CA ALA A 553 11.07 31.73 -3.99
C ALA A 553 11.93 31.42 -2.75
N GLU A 554 11.97 32.34 -1.79
CA GLU A 554 12.77 32.20 -0.56
C GLU A 554 12.32 31.03 0.31
N ASP A 555 11.02 30.76 0.37
CA ASP A 555 10.46 29.65 1.15
C ASP A 555 10.82 28.30 0.52
N ILE A 556 10.70 28.21 -0.80
CA ILE A 556 11.04 27.00 -1.53
C ILE A 556 12.55 26.73 -1.47
N ASP A 557 13.38 27.74 -1.70
CA ASP A 557 14.85 27.58 -1.67
C ASP A 557 15.35 27.17 -0.27
N ARG A 558 14.72 27.69 0.79
CA ARG A 558 14.96 27.26 2.18
C ARG A 558 14.52 25.82 2.39
N THR A 559 13.31 25.48 1.94
CA THR A 559 12.74 24.13 2.08
C THR A 559 13.64 23.08 1.42
N ILE A 560 14.06 23.31 0.18
CA ILE A 560 14.96 22.42 -0.56
C ILE A 560 16.30 22.28 0.16
N ARG A 561 16.91 23.38 0.62
CA ARG A 561 18.19 23.34 1.34
C ARG A 561 18.13 22.49 2.60
N ASP A 562 17.09 22.69 3.40
CA ASP A 562 16.92 21.96 4.67
C ASP A 562 16.63 20.46 4.40
N ALA A 563 15.86 20.17 3.35
CA ALA A 563 15.56 18.81 2.89
C ALA A 563 16.81 18.07 2.37
N ILE A 564 17.70 18.74 1.63
CA ILE A 564 19.01 18.18 1.25
C ILE A 564 19.86 17.89 2.49
N GLY A 565 19.87 18.81 3.46
CA GLY A 565 20.55 18.60 4.74
C GLY A 565 20.01 17.38 5.51
N TYR A 566 18.71 17.09 5.41
CA TYR A 566 18.11 15.86 5.94
C TYR A 566 18.67 14.61 5.24
N LEU A 567 18.69 14.58 3.90
CA LEU A 567 19.21 13.43 3.14
C LEU A 567 20.67 13.12 3.49
N HIS A 568 21.51 14.14 3.69
CA HIS A 568 22.88 13.95 4.13
C HIS A 568 22.99 13.25 5.50
N ARG A 569 22.11 13.59 6.44
CA ARG A 569 22.14 13.02 7.80
C ARG A 569 21.58 11.60 7.86
N GLU A 570 20.59 11.29 7.03
CA GLU A 570 19.97 9.97 6.98
C GLU A 570 20.75 8.95 6.13
N GLN A 571 21.76 9.38 5.38
CA GLN A 571 22.62 8.44 4.64
C GLN A 571 23.37 7.56 5.64
N THR A 572 23.28 6.23 5.47
CA THR A 572 24.02 5.30 6.32
C THR A 572 25.53 5.45 6.12
N PRO A 573 26.37 5.03 7.09
CA PRO A 573 27.81 5.07 6.95
C PRO A 573 28.33 4.33 5.71
N GLU A 574 27.64 3.28 5.28
CA GLU A 574 27.96 2.49 4.09
C GLU A 574 27.59 3.20 2.78
N GLY A 575 26.75 4.26 2.82
CA GLY A 575 26.39 5.09 1.68
C GLY A 575 24.95 4.94 1.18
N GLY A 576 24.16 4.02 1.76
CA GLY A 576 22.76 3.81 1.37
C GLY A 576 21.78 4.71 2.14
N TRP A 577 20.50 4.60 1.79
CA TRP A 577 19.37 5.09 2.59
C TRP A 577 18.39 3.93 2.79
N VAL A 578 17.72 3.86 3.92
CA VAL A 578 16.75 2.79 4.20
C VAL A 578 15.41 3.15 3.59
N GLY A 579 14.95 2.38 2.61
CA GLY A 579 13.61 2.48 2.05
C GLY A 579 12.53 2.07 3.04
N SER A 580 11.42 2.81 3.05
CA SER A 580 10.26 2.58 3.93
C SER A 580 8.97 2.26 3.18
N TRP A 581 8.92 2.57 1.86
CA TRP A 581 7.75 2.33 0.99
C TRP A 581 8.04 1.36 -0.18
N GLY A 582 9.32 1.13 -0.47
CA GLY A 582 9.82 0.14 -1.42
C GLY A 582 11.04 -0.58 -0.86
N ILE A 583 11.31 -1.78 -1.36
CA ILE A 583 12.36 -2.68 -0.87
C ILE A 583 13.68 -2.45 -1.62
N CYS A 584 14.75 -1.93 -1.03
CA CYS A 584 14.84 -1.14 0.20
C CYS A 584 15.85 -0.02 -0.06
N PHE A 585 17.14 -0.38 -0.15
CA PHE A 585 18.21 0.58 -0.37
C PHE A 585 18.30 1.04 -1.82
N THR A 586 18.06 0.15 -2.80
CA THR A 586 18.00 0.53 -4.22
C THR A 586 16.88 1.53 -4.47
N TYR A 587 15.71 1.32 -3.87
CA TYR A 587 14.56 2.21 -3.94
C TYR A 587 14.87 3.60 -3.39
N ALA A 588 15.35 3.70 -2.14
CA ALA A 588 15.66 4.99 -1.55
C ALA A 588 16.84 5.70 -2.25
N ALA A 589 17.83 4.95 -2.77
CA ALA A 589 18.93 5.51 -3.54
C ALA A 589 18.47 6.10 -4.87
N PHE A 590 17.52 5.47 -5.57
CA PHE A 590 16.92 6.01 -6.81
C PHE A 590 16.40 7.44 -6.58
N PHE A 591 15.64 7.63 -5.50
CA PHE A 591 15.14 8.94 -5.08
C PHE A 591 16.29 9.87 -4.65
N ALA A 592 17.02 9.53 -3.60
CA ALA A 592 17.96 10.44 -2.95
C ALA A 592 19.03 10.99 -3.91
N THR A 593 19.57 10.14 -4.79
CA THR A 593 20.60 10.54 -5.77
C THR A 593 20.08 11.55 -6.80
N GLU A 594 18.79 11.52 -7.14
CA GLU A 594 18.16 12.51 -8.02
C GLU A 594 18.10 13.87 -7.36
N SER A 595 17.61 13.93 -6.12
CA SER A 595 17.49 15.18 -5.36
C SER A 595 18.84 15.85 -5.12
N LEU A 596 19.86 15.05 -4.76
CA LEU A 596 21.22 15.56 -4.63
C LEU A 596 21.71 16.14 -5.96
N ALA A 597 21.47 15.46 -7.08
CA ALA A 597 21.87 15.97 -8.40
C ALA A 597 21.17 17.28 -8.78
N LEU A 598 19.87 17.45 -8.46
CA LEU A 598 19.13 18.70 -8.63
C LEU A 598 19.69 19.84 -7.78
N ALA A 599 20.26 19.54 -6.62
CA ALA A 599 20.97 20.49 -5.76
C ALA A 599 22.43 20.76 -6.21
N GLY A 600 22.86 20.24 -7.36
CA GLY A 600 24.23 20.39 -7.88
C GLY A 600 25.25 19.42 -7.30
N GLU A 601 24.82 18.43 -6.52
CA GLU A 601 25.66 17.38 -5.98
C GLU A 601 25.68 16.17 -6.90
N THR A 602 26.81 15.93 -7.56
CA THR A 602 27.04 14.78 -8.44
C THR A 602 28.20 13.93 -7.91
N TYR A 603 28.50 12.82 -8.56
CA TYR A 603 29.61 11.93 -8.21
C TYR A 603 30.95 12.68 -8.14
N SER A 604 31.18 13.66 -9.02
CA SER A 604 32.43 14.44 -9.01
C SER A 604 32.48 15.47 -7.87
N SER A 605 31.34 16.07 -7.50
CA SER A 605 31.30 17.16 -6.52
C SER A 605 30.98 16.73 -5.08
N SER A 606 30.26 15.62 -4.87
CA SER A 606 29.71 15.25 -3.56
C SER A 606 30.23 13.92 -3.01
N PRO A 607 30.74 13.88 -1.77
CA PRO A 607 31.10 12.64 -1.11
C PRO A 607 29.88 11.75 -0.81
N TYR A 608 28.69 12.33 -0.65
CA TYR A 608 27.45 11.57 -0.43
C TYR A 608 27.08 10.77 -1.68
N GLN A 609 27.13 11.39 -2.86
CA GLN A 609 26.91 10.72 -4.14
C GLN A 609 27.94 9.62 -4.41
N ARG A 610 29.23 9.87 -4.11
CA ARG A 610 30.27 8.84 -4.25
C ARG A 610 29.99 7.62 -3.39
N ARG A 611 29.69 7.81 -2.11
CA ARG A 611 29.35 6.69 -1.22
C ARG A 611 28.09 5.95 -1.67
N ALA A 612 27.08 6.65 -2.17
CA ALA A 612 25.87 6.02 -2.73
C ALA A 612 26.20 5.13 -3.94
N CYS A 613 27.01 5.63 -4.88
CA CYS A 613 27.48 4.83 -6.01
C CYS A 613 28.33 3.64 -5.56
N ASP A 614 29.31 3.85 -4.69
CA ASP A 614 30.20 2.80 -4.18
C ASP A 614 29.40 1.70 -3.45
N PHE A 615 28.42 2.10 -2.65
CA PHE A 615 27.48 1.19 -1.98
C PHE A 615 26.75 0.33 -3.00
N LEU A 616 26.08 0.92 -3.99
CA LEU A 616 25.34 0.18 -5.00
C LEU A 616 26.25 -0.73 -5.82
N LEU A 617 27.40 -0.24 -6.28
CA LEU A 617 28.35 -1.02 -7.06
C LEU A 617 28.88 -2.23 -6.29
N SER A 618 29.06 -2.12 -4.97
CA SER A 618 29.45 -3.24 -4.11
C SER A 618 28.40 -4.37 -4.07
N LYS A 619 27.17 -4.10 -4.50
CA LYS A 619 26.03 -5.02 -4.52
C LYS A 619 25.64 -5.50 -5.91
N GLN A 620 26.30 -5.02 -6.97
CA GLN A 620 26.00 -5.48 -8.32
C GLN A 620 26.46 -6.94 -8.48
N ARG A 621 25.54 -7.81 -8.88
CA ARG A 621 25.83 -9.24 -9.11
C ARG A 621 26.47 -9.46 -10.47
N THR A 622 27.03 -10.66 -10.68
CA THR A 622 27.77 -11.00 -11.90
C THR A 622 26.93 -10.93 -13.16
N ASP A 623 25.63 -11.21 -13.08
CA ASP A 623 24.65 -11.08 -14.16
C ASP A 623 24.31 -9.63 -14.53
N GLY A 624 24.79 -8.65 -13.75
CA GLY A 624 24.61 -7.22 -14.00
C GLY A 624 23.49 -6.56 -13.20
N GLY A 625 22.75 -7.32 -12.39
CA GLY A 625 21.60 -6.82 -11.64
C GLY A 625 21.83 -6.63 -10.15
N TRP A 626 20.77 -6.22 -9.47
CA TRP A 626 20.65 -6.07 -8.01
C TRP A 626 19.45 -6.85 -7.50
N GLY A 627 19.49 -7.34 -6.27
CA GLY A 627 18.40 -8.09 -5.65
C GLY A 627 18.42 -8.00 -4.13
N GLU A 628 17.41 -7.37 -3.54
CA GLU A 628 17.19 -7.24 -2.10
C GLU A 628 15.97 -8.05 -1.68
N SER A 629 16.11 -8.82 -0.60
CA SER A 629 14.98 -9.48 0.05
C SER A 629 14.14 -8.45 0.82
N TYR A 630 12.83 -8.68 0.99
CA TYR A 630 11.98 -7.88 1.88
C TYR A 630 12.55 -7.78 3.31
N LYS A 631 13.32 -8.79 3.75
CA LYS A 631 14.04 -8.82 5.03
C LYS A 631 15.03 -7.67 5.20
N SER A 632 15.45 -7.03 4.09
CA SER A 632 16.25 -5.81 4.15
C SER A 632 15.54 -4.69 4.89
N CYS A 633 14.21 -4.63 4.80
CA CYS A 633 13.38 -3.66 5.50
C CYS A 633 13.25 -4.01 6.98
N GLU A 634 12.97 -5.27 7.30
CA GLU A 634 12.89 -5.80 8.68
C GLU A 634 14.17 -5.52 9.48
N GLN A 635 15.33 -5.73 8.85
CA GLN A 635 16.62 -5.58 9.53
C GLN A 635 17.25 -4.21 9.30
N SER A 636 16.65 -3.37 8.44
CA SER A 636 17.21 -2.08 7.99
C SER A 636 18.68 -2.21 7.57
N LYS A 637 18.99 -3.29 6.83
CA LYS A 637 20.32 -3.68 6.34
C LYS A 637 20.16 -4.38 5.00
N TRP A 638 21.17 -4.30 4.13
CA TRP A 638 21.12 -5.02 2.86
C TRP A 638 21.13 -6.53 3.08
N ILE A 639 20.02 -7.20 2.76
CA ILE A 639 19.90 -8.66 2.72
C ILE A 639 19.72 -9.07 1.26
N GLU A 640 20.69 -9.82 0.74
CA GLU A 640 20.66 -10.34 -0.63
C GLU A 640 19.40 -11.18 -0.85
N HIS A 641 18.71 -10.92 -1.96
CA HIS A 641 17.73 -11.85 -2.50
C HIS A 641 18.44 -12.99 -3.23
N GLU A 642 17.81 -14.17 -3.30
CA GLU A 642 18.36 -15.33 -4.02
C GLU A 642 18.67 -15.00 -5.48
N ASN A 643 17.79 -14.21 -6.11
CA ASN A 643 17.88 -13.77 -7.50
C ASN A 643 17.95 -12.24 -7.61
N THR A 644 18.62 -11.71 -8.63
CA THR A 644 18.49 -10.29 -9.00
C THR A 644 17.06 -9.99 -9.43
N GLN A 645 16.57 -8.82 -9.04
CA GLN A 645 15.22 -8.35 -9.32
C GLN A 645 15.25 -7.25 -10.40
N LEU A 646 14.32 -7.33 -11.35
CA LEU A 646 14.17 -6.45 -12.50
C LEU A 646 14.00 -5.00 -12.04
N VAL A 647 13.05 -4.75 -11.13
CA VAL A 647 12.69 -3.41 -10.67
C VAL A 647 13.83 -2.80 -9.85
N GLN A 648 14.42 -3.55 -8.92
CA GLN A 648 15.55 -3.07 -8.12
C GLN A 648 16.81 -2.83 -8.96
N THR A 649 17.02 -3.62 -10.02
CA THR A 649 18.07 -3.36 -11.01
C THR A 649 17.83 -2.03 -11.73
N CYS A 650 16.58 -1.72 -12.07
CA CYS A 650 16.23 -0.44 -12.69
C CYS A 650 16.50 0.74 -11.73
N TRP A 651 16.09 0.63 -10.46
CA TRP A 651 16.36 1.65 -9.45
C TRP A 651 17.85 1.91 -9.23
N ALA A 652 18.64 0.85 -9.06
CA ALA A 652 20.09 0.98 -8.87
C ALA A 652 20.78 1.63 -10.08
N ALA A 653 20.44 1.21 -11.30
CA ALA A 653 21.00 1.80 -12.51
C ALA A 653 20.60 3.28 -12.68
N MET A 654 19.33 3.62 -12.38
CA MET A 654 18.88 5.01 -12.38
C MET A 654 19.58 5.85 -11.33
N ALA A 655 19.81 5.32 -10.12
CA ALA A 655 20.56 6.02 -9.09
C ALA A 655 22.00 6.37 -9.53
N LEU A 656 22.68 5.43 -10.20
CA LEU A 656 24.01 5.69 -10.79
C LEU A 656 23.95 6.79 -11.87
N MET A 657 22.92 6.78 -12.72
CA MET A 657 22.73 7.82 -13.75
C MET A 657 22.39 9.20 -13.15
N HIS A 658 21.57 9.24 -12.10
CA HIS A 658 21.24 10.45 -11.35
C HIS A 658 22.48 11.07 -10.73
N ALA A 659 23.29 10.25 -10.07
CA ALA A 659 24.57 10.66 -9.50
C ALA A 659 25.60 11.10 -10.56
N LYS A 660 25.35 10.95 -11.86
CA LYS A 660 26.32 11.19 -12.94
C LYS A 660 27.58 10.32 -12.80
N TYR A 661 27.39 9.04 -12.46
CA TYR A 661 28.50 8.09 -12.33
C TYR A 661 29.27 7.95 -13.66
N PRO A 662 30.61 8.09 -13.66
CA PRO A 662 31.36 8.33 -14.89
C PRO A 662 31.65 7.08 -15.74
N LYS A 663 31.46 5.86 -15.22
CA LYS A 663 31.81 4.63 -15.95
C LYS A 663 30.57 3.95 -16.52
N ALA A 664 30.62 3.59 -17.80
CA ALA A 664 29.52 2.96 -18.53
C ALA A 664 29.24 1.51 -18.08
N GLU A 665 30.28 0.72 -17.82
CA GLU A 665 30.19 -0.74 -17.67
C GLU A 665 29.11 -1.24 -16.68
N PRO A 666 28.96 -0.68 -15.46
CA PRO A 666 27.92 -1.14 -14.54
C PRO A 666 26.51 -0.91 -15.07
N ILE A 667 26.28 0.20 -15.78
CA ILE A 667 24.98 0.57 -16.36
C ILE A 667 24.70 -0.29 -17.61
N GLU A 668 25.70 -0.53 -18.45
CA GLU A 668 25.57 -1.41 -19.63
C GLU A 668 25.19 -2.84 -19.24
N ARG A 669 25.74 -3.36 -18.14
CA ARG A 669 25.40 -4.68 -17.62
C ARG A 669 23.96 -4.74 -17.10
N ALA A 670 23.49 -3.69 -16.43
CA ALA A 670 22.10 -3.57 -16.01
C ALA A 670 21.15 -3.54 -17.22
N VAL A 671 21.46 -2.73 -18.24
CA VAL A 671 20.71 -2.66 -19.50
C VAL A 671 20.63 -4.03 -20.17
N LYS A 672 21.75 -4.73 -20.28
CA LYS A 672 21.81 -6.07 -20.87
C LYS A 672 20.91 -7.06 -20.13
N LEU A 673 20.94 -7.05 -18.79
CA LEU A 673 20.07 -7.91 -17.98
C LEU A 673 18.60 -7.60 -18.22
N VAL A 674 18.20 -6.33 -18.13
CA VAL A 674 16.79 -5.91 -18.28
C VAL A 674 16.26 -6.20 -19.69
N MET A 675 17.06 -5.95 -20.73
CA MET A 675 16.71 -6.31 -22.12
C MET A 675 16.58 -7.83 -22.30
N SER A 676 17.44 -8.62 -21.67
CA SER A 676 17.39 -10.09 -21.77
C SER A 676 16.13 -10.72 -21.16
N ARG A 677 15.44 -9.99 -20.26
CA ARG A 677 14.20 -10.42 -19.60
C ARG A 677 12.93 -9.91 -20.30
N GLN A 678 13.06 -9.07 -21.34
CA GLN A 678 11.90 -8.59 -22.10
C GLN A 678 11.28 -9.74 -22.89
N LYS A 679 9.97 -9.92 -22.76
CA LYS A 679 9.20 -10.94 -23.49
C LYS A 679 8.94 -10.50 -24.94
N PRO A 680 8.59 -11.44 -25.84
CA PRO A 680 8.32 -11.12 -27.24
C PRO A 680 7.19 -10.11 -27.47
N ASP A 681 6.23 -9.99 -26.56
CA ASP A 681 5.14 -9.01 -26.62
C ASP A 681 5.55 -7.61 -26.11
N GLY A 682 6.77 -7.46 -25.59
CA GLY A 682 7.30 -6.22 -25.00
C GLY A 682 7.20 -6.15 -23.48
N SER A 683 6.43 -7.05 -22.84
CA SER A 683 6.23 -7.05 -21.39
C SER A 683 7.41 -7.64 -20.61
N TRP A 684 7.36 -7.51 -19.28
CA TRP A 684 8.25 -8.22 -18.35
C TRP A 684 7.44 -9.10 -17.39
N ALA A 685 8.08 -10.16 -16.89
CA ALA A 685 7.46 -11.02 -15.88
C ALA A 685 7.41 -10.33 -14.50
N GLN A 686 6.41 -10.70 -13.69
CA GLN A 686 6.42 -10.40 -12.28
C GLN A 686 7.53 -11.21 -11.61
N GLU A 687 8.31 -10.57 -10.73
CA GLU A 687 9.32 -11.23 -9.90
C GLU A 687 8.93 -11.07 -8.42
N ALA A 688 9.89 -10.98 -7.49
CA ALA A 688 9.58 -10.78 -6.08
C ALA A 688 8.90 -9.42 -5.84
N ILE A 689 8.18 -9.33 -4.73
CA ILE A 689 7.41 -8.16 -4.31
C ILE A 689 8.31 -6.93 -4.12
N GLU A 690 7.82 -5.75 -4.50
CA GLU A 690 8.62 -4.53 -4.57
C GLU A 690 8.35 -3.55 -3.42
N GLY A 691 7.14 -3.56 -2.87
CA GLY A 691 6.67 -2.62 -1.86
C GLY A 691 6.77 -3.14 -0.44
N VAL A 692 6.87 -2.21 0.51
CA VAL A 692 6.85 -2.51 1.94
C VAL A 692 6.16 -1.38 2.70
N PHE A 693 5.59 -1.68 3.86
CA PHE A 693 5.22 -0.67 4.85
C PHE A 693 5.51 -1.18 6.27
N ASN A 694 5.79 -0.25 7.17
CA ASN A 694 6.05 -0.50 8.59
C ASN A 694 7.04 -1.64 8.87
N LYS A 695 8.09 -1.71 8.03
CA LYS A 695 9.22 -2.65 8.05
C LYS A 695 8.91 -4.09 7.64
N THR A 696 7.77 -4.65 8.05
CA THR A 696 7.51 -6.09 8.01
C THR A 696 6.49 -6.54 6.99
N CYS A 697 5.70 -5.63 6.41
CA CYS A 697 4.61 -6.03 5.55
C CYS A 697 4.88 -5.65 4.10
N ALA A 698 5.06 -6.68 3.27
CA ALA A 698 5.22 -6.47 1.84
C ALA A 698 3.88 -6.21 1.13
N ILE A 699 3.93 -5.39 0.08
CA ILE A 699 2.79 -5.03 -0.77
C ILE A 699 3.23 -4.93 -2.23
N ALA A 700 2.40 -5.39 -3.15
CA ALA A 700 2.74 -5.49 -4.57
C ALA A 700 2.60 -4.14 -5.28
N TYR A 701 3.54 -3.82 -6.16
CA TYR A 701 3.41 -2.74 -7.14
C TYR A 701 3.54 -3.34 -8.55
N PRO A 702 2.51 -4.03 -9.05
CA PRO A 702 2.58 -4.85 -10.27
C PRO A 702 2.87 -4.03 -11.54
N ASN A 703 2.65 -2.72 -11.49
CA ASN A 703 2.93 -1.78 -12.58
C ASN A 703 4.42 -1.37 -12.64
N PHE A 704 5.20 -1.61 -11.59
CA PHE A 704 6.63 -1.25 -11.55
C PHE A 704 7.48 -2.01 -12.56
N LYS A 705 7.12 -3.26 -12.88
CA LYS A 705 7.78 -4.04 -13.94
C LYS A 705 7.60 -3.46 -15.35
N PHE A 706 6.75 -2.45 -15.50
CA PHE A 706 6.61 -1.68 -16.74
C PHE A 706 7.25 -0.30 -16.59
N SER A 707 6.78 0.48 -15.60
CA SER A 707 7.22 1.88 -15.43
C SER A 707 8.74 1.99 -15.30
N PHE A 708 9.38 1.15 -14.47
CA PHE A 708 10.81 1.29 -14.22
C PHE A 708 11.71 0.74 -15.33
N PRO A 709 11.44 -0.42 -15.96
CA PRO A 709 12.21 -0.84 -17.14
C PRO A 709 12.10 0.13 -18.31
N ILE A 710 10.90 0.64 -18.62
CA ILE A 710 10.72 1.65 -19.67
C ILE A 710 11.56 2.89 -19.36
N TRP A 711 11.46 3.39 -18.13
CA TRP A 711 12.18 4.59 -17.70
C TRP A 711 13.69 4.40 -17.73
N MET A 712 14.19 3.36 -17.07
CA MET A 712 15.62 3.10 -16.93
C MET A 712 16.26 2.87 -18.29
N LEU A 713 15.67 2.04 -19.16
CA LEU A 713 16.24 1.74 -20.47
C LEU A 713 16.30 2.97 -21.37
N GLY A 714 15.23 3.78 -21.43
CA GLY A 714 15.22 4.99 -22.24
C GLY A 714 16.18 6.06 -21.71
N LYS A 715 16.33 6.18 -20.38
CA LYS A 715 17.32 7.09 -19.75
C LYS A 715 18.75 6.61 -19.99
N ALA A 716 19.00 5.31 -19.83
CA ALA A 716 20.31 4.70 -20.06
C ALA A 716 20.79 4.85 -21.50
N HIS A 717 19.88 4.75 -22.48
CA HIS A 717 20.21 4.98 -23.88
C HIS A 717 20.85 6.36 -24.12
N LYS A 718 20.24 7.42 -23.57
CA LYS A 718 20.75 8.80 -23.69
C LYS A 718 22.02 9.00 -22.86
N TYR A 719 22.05 8.44 -21.66
CA TYR A 719 23.16 8.60 -20.71
C TYR A 719 24.45 7.95 -21.21
N LEU A 720 24.39 6.70 -21.68
CA LEU A 720 25.55 5.97 -22.21
C LEU A 720 26.12 6.64 -23.46
N ALA A 721 25.26 7.17 -24.34
CA ALA A 721 25.70 7.96 -25.49
C ALA A 721 26.47 9.21 -25.06
N THR A 722 26.04 9.86 -23.97
CA THR A 722 26.74 11.04 -23.42
C THR A 722 28.13 10.67 -22.88
N LEU A 723 28.27 9.54 -22.17
CA LEU A 723 29.57 9.09 -21.68
C LEU A 723 30.55 8.77 -22.82
N ALA A 724 30.08 8.11 -23.88
CA ALA A 724 30.91 7.80 -25.05
C ALA A 724 31.47 9.05 -25.75
N THR A 725 30.74 10.17 -25.71
CA THR A 725 31.22 11.46 -26.27
C THR A 725 32.26 12.18 -25.41
N VAL A 726 32.39 11.82 -24.13
CA VAL A 726 33.34 12.44 -23.19
C VAL A 726 34.67 11.66 -23.12
N GLU A 727 34.65 10.37 -23.49
CA GLU A 727 35.85 9.52 -23.59
C GLU A 727 36.64 9.71 -24.90
N HIS A 728 36.09 10.48 -25.85
CA HIS A 728 36.74 10.93 -27.09
C HIS A 728 37.06 12.41 -27.02
#